data_AF-A0A2W5QCR8-F1
#
_entry.id   AF-A0A2W5QCR8-F1
#
_cell.length_a   1.000
_cell.length_b   1.000
_cell.length_c   1.000
_cell.angle_alpha   90.00
_cell.angle_beta   90.00
_cell.angle_gamma   90.00
#
_symmetry.space_group_name_H-M   'P 1'
#
loop_
_entity.id
_entity.type
_entity.pdbx_description
1 polymer ?
#
loop_
_entity_poly.entity_id
_entity_poly.type
_entity_poly.pdbx_seq_one_letter_code
_entity_poly.pdbx_strand_id
1 'polypeptide(L)'
;MTAGASAGFGVDISGSTVNSGDLTASGGGIQNARAIAGRAGSVLQVSGDLVASRVGGGTLGAAVDFAGAGSVMTVTGKSTITSTVTADGVRSTAGSQIFFNGDTTINAVGTAVISQTSGSLLGAGVTGSSLVQFGSNVTATSSGAGAAFSASGNLGTGNRIVVVGNADLSTTAAGGGVAMSAAGGASISVGGTTTVSTVGTSANGVVATGAGSKITLGGAANVTTTGAGASGVVASGTAAVASFDQGATVNVNSGIGLAALAGGQIVGKGLITVNGANFNSANQDGGVMALDSGSSIQLADVTVQTGSAVSSSAIGARQGGSIQISGAAQVSMGAGDYLSPIDTQGDGSTIALGTSTVVNLVGGAAGSGGVAAEIGAGRITAAGPLSVRTEGALGVYATTGSSIELRGVDVHVGVDVDSDGVLAGRNQPLSAAIFVAQRGSISFENATVSNTLWRGVYAQGSGNPSVPATITGTGHADITTVLDSGGGGRTGTADAVRAEALGARITLGSVTTRTTGTQSAGLRAVGGGVIELTGGTGRNNEIVTSGGSQGYGIEAQGAGSSVTIQGADTTVRTSAADSVGVVASGGATVTATNLSVETTGPSSDGIRVANGSAVVATGAMNVNVAGGGGAACAQGVAICVTGDGSSVSGGSTAAATSSVQSTGTAVRMEAGANMAATLNNAVLTTSGVGIDLISVSGATGSSALNLHNSTATAGTGGLLLNVTNGSTFAFDNDRTTLIGDIKVSADSTVNMALRNGSALTGKIDPVNLNIDASSRWDVTGNSVLGTLTHAGTINMLPGAGGLGGTYKTVTVGNYVGNGGRINLNTYLGADNSPSDRLMIDGGTASGSTTLGITNAGGGGAPTVGKGIQVVQATGGATTASGAFSLAAPVSAGAYDYSLVRNVDESWYLTSALVPPPPPPPPAPPSPPGPPAPPAPPAPAPAPASLPNYRQETSLYAAVPSLAALHSAATMDS
;
A
#
# COMPACT_ATOMS: atom_id res chain seq x y z
N MET A 1 33.75 75.16 -13.40
CA MET A 1 33.81 76.20 -14.46
C MET A 1 32.44 76.31 -15.12
N THR A 2 32.00 77.52 -15.47
CA THR A 2 30.74 77.76 -16.22
C THR A 2 31.03 78.09 -17.68
N ALA A 3 30.49 77.30 -18.60
CA ALA A 3 30.63 77.53 -20.05
C ALA A 3 29.50 78.42 -20.59
N GLY A 4 29.85 79.43 -21.38
CA GLY A 4 28.88 80.28 -22.08
C GLY A 4 28.26 79.58 -23.29
N ALA A 5 26.96 79.79 -23.51
CA ALA A 5 26.19 79.08 -24.53
C ALA A 5 26.43 79.59 -25.97
N SER A 6 27.58 79.28 -26.57
CA SER A 6 27.85 79.53 -27.99
C SER A 6 28.86 78.59 -28.68
N ALA A 7 29.21 77.44 -28.07
CA ALA A 7 29.93 76.36 -28.75
C ALA A 7 29.52 74.99 -28.17
N GLY A 8 29.57 73.94 -29.00
CA GLY A 8 29.07 72.59 -28.67
C GLY A 8 29.94 71.73 -27.75
N PHE A 9 30.66 72.33 -26.80
CA PHE A 9 31.58 71.62 -25.90
C PHE A 9 31.21 71.83 -24.42
N GLY A 10 31.26 70.73 -23.66
CA GLY A 10 31.41 70.79 -22.20
C GLY A 10 32.85 71.18 -21.82
N VAL A 11 33.22 71.01 -20.56
CA VAL A 11 34.62 71.27 -20.15
C VAL A 11 35.52 70.14 -20.68
N ASP A 12 36.19 70.39 -21.80
CA ASP A 12 37.24 69.51 -22.35
C ASP A 12 38.53 69.75 -21.55
N ILE A 13 38.84 68.79 -20.68
CA ILE A 13 39.96 68.85 -19.72
C ILE A 13 41.01 67.76 -20.03
N SER A 14 41.11 67.39 -21.30
CA SER A 14 42.06 66.40 -21.82
C SER A 14 43.50 66.73 -21.43
N GLY A 15 44.10 65.92 -20.54
CA GLY A 15 45.47 66.09 -20.05
C GLY A 15 45.65 67.05 -18.87
N SER A 16 44.56 67.39 -18.15
CA SER A 16 44.60 68.32 -17.01
C SER A 16 44.52 67.61 -15.64
N THR A 17 45.37 68.03 -14.70
CA THR A 17 45.28 67.67 -13.28
C THR A 17 44.58 68.78 -12.51
N VAL A 18 43.42 68.50 -11.90
CA VAL A 18 42.68 69.46 -11.06
C VAL A 18 43.04 69.20 -9.59
N ASN A 19 44.02 69.97 -9.09
CA ASN A 19 44.51 69.85 -7.72
C ASN A 19 43.75 70.78 -6.76
N SER A 20 43.29 70.21 -5.64
CA SER A 20 42.73 70.88 -4.47
C SER A 20 41.63 71.92 -4.76
N GLY A 21 40.46 71.43 -5.18
CA GLY A 21 39.25 72.25 -5.31
C GLY A 21 38.09 71.51 -5.97
N ASP A 22 36.86 71.81 -5.56
CA ASP A 22 35.66 71.10 -6.01
C ASP A 22 35.33 71.40 -7.47
N LEU A 23 35.10 70.35 -8.27
CA LEU A 23 34.82 70.48 -9.69
C LEU A 23 33.32 70.59 -9.95
N THR A 24 32.79 71.81 -9.89
CA THR A 24 31.43 72.09 -10.37
C THR A 24 31.42 72.33 -11.89
N ALA A 25 30.68 71.50 -12.63
CA ALA A 25 30.50 71.60 -14.08
C ALA A 25 29.01 71.50 -14.45
N SER A 26 28.51 72.46 -15.22
CA SER A 26 27.12 72.49 -15.70
C SER A 26 27.05 72.77 -17.21
N GLY A 27 26.11 72.11 -17.89
CA GLY A 27 25.88 72.26 -19.32
C GLY A 27 24.40 72.28 -19.68
N GLY A 28 24.01 73.17 -20.61
CA GLY A 28 22.62 73.33 -21.03
C GLY A 28 22.45 74.04 -22.37
N GLY A 29 21.23 73.99 -22.91
CA GLY A 29 20.81 74.72 -24.12
C GLY A 29 21.23 74.14 -25.48
N ILE A 30 22.05 73.10 -25.54
CA ILE A 30 22.54 72.52 -26.81
C ILE A 30 22.30 71.00 -26.84
N GLN A 31 21.73 70.52 -27.95
CA GLN A 31 21.29 69.13 -28.20
C GLN A 31 22.34 68.03 -27.84
N ASN A 32 23.64 68.34 -27.99
CA ASN A 32 24.76 67.40 -27.80
C ASN A 32 25.72 67.78 -26.64
N ALA A 33 25.35 68.73 -25.77
CA ALA A 33 26.26 69.19 -24.70
C ALA A 33 26.49 68.13 -23.61
N ARG A 34 27.77 67.93 -23.25
CA ARG A 34 28.26 67.15 -22.10
C ARG A 34 28.58 68.10 -20.94
N ALA A 35 28.59 67.66 -19.68
CA ALA A 35 29.12 68.51 -18.60
C ALA A 35 30.64 68.34 -18.46
N ILE A 36 31.14 67.09 -18.48
CA ILE A 36 32.56 66.74 -18.50
C ILE A 36 32.85 65.82 -19.70
N ALA A 37 33.96 66.09 -20.39
CA ALA A 37 34.41 65.28 -21.53
C ALA A 37 35.94 65.15 -21.57
N GLY A 38 36.43 64.03 -22.13
CA GLY A 38 37.84 63.78 -22.41
C GLY A 38 38.03 63.02 -23.73
N ARG A 39 39.13 63.32 -24.44
CA ARG A 39 39.53 62.67 -25.70
C ARG A 39 40.27 61.34 -25.43
N ALA A 40 40.57 60.56 -26.47
CA ALA A 40 41.42 59.37 -26.38
C ALA A 40 42.80 59.68 -25.75
N GLY A 41 43.33 58.76 -24.95
CA GLY A 41 44.60 58.91 -24.21
C GLY A 41 44.60 59.97 -23.10
N SER A 42 43.45 60.56 -22.75
CA SER A 42 43.39 61.64 -21.75
C SER A 42 43.41 61.08 -20.32
N VAL A 43 44.31 61.60 -19.49
CA VAL A 43 44.24 61.44 -18.03
C VAL A 43 43.58 62.67 -17.41
N LEU A 44 42.65 62.44 -16.48
CA LEU A 44 42.05 63.45 -15.60
C LEU A 44 42.13 62.96 -14.15
N GLN A 45 42.60 63.83 -13.26
CA GLN A 45 42.53 63.60 -11.82
C GLN A 45 41.84 64.79 -11.15
N VAL A 46 40.83 64.51 -10.31
CA VAL A 46 40.07 65.48 -9.52
C VAL A 46 40.36 65.22 -8.04
N SER A 47 41.18 66.10 -7.45
CA SER A 47 41.60 66.04 -6.05
C SER A 47 40.66 66.91 -5.19
N GLY A 48 39.41 66.47 -5.03
CA GLY A 48 38.31 67.20 -4.36
C GLY A 48 36.97 66.53 -4.64
N ASP A 49 35.86 67.17 -4.23
CA ASP A 49 34.51 66.70 -4.56
C ASP A 49 34.12 67.09 -6.00
N LEU A 50 33.17 66.35 -6.59
CA LEU A 50 32.71 66.51 -7.97
C LEU A 50 31.21 66.79 -8.01
N VAL A 51 30.80 67.86 -8.70
CA VAL A 51 29.38 68.18 -8.94
C VAL A 51 29.14 68.40 -10.44
N ALA A 52 28.56 67.41 -11.11
CA ALA A 52 28.29 67.44 -12.55
C ALA A 52 26.79 67.48 -12.83
N SER A 53 26.31 68.45 -13.63
CA SER A 53 24.88 68.62 -13.92
C SER A 53 24.59 68.91 -15.40
N ARG A 54 23.65 68.16 -15.99
CA ARG A 54 23.14 68.37 -17.36
C ARG A 54 21.67 68.78 -17.35
N VAL A 55 21.36 69.95 -17.92
CA VAL A 55 20.01 70.56 -17.92
C VAL A 55 19.68 71.18 -19.29
N GLY A 56 18.86 70.52 -20.11
CA GLY A 56 18.34 71.09 -21.36
C GLY A 56 18.03 70.05 -22.45
N GLY A 57 17.04 70.33 -23.30
CA GLY A 57 16.50 69.36 -24.26
C GLY A 57 17.49 68.89 -25.34
N GLY A 58 17.81 67.60 -25.32
CA GLY A 58 18.53 66.89 -26.38
C GLY A 58 18.68 65.40 -26.08
N THR A 59 18.64 64.55 -27.10
CA THR A 59 18.53 63.08 -26.96
C THR A 59 19.86 62.34 -26.93
N LEU A 60 21.00 63.04 -26.98
CA LEU A 60 22.34 62.42 -27.04
C LEU A 60 23.29 63.01 -25.99
N GLY A 61 24.10 62.13 -25.37
CA GLY A 61 25.18 62.48 -24.42
C GLY A 61 24.86 62.17 -22.95
N ALA A 62 25.92 62.08 -22.13
CA ALA A 62 25.84 61.91 -20.68
C ALA A 62 26.29 63.18 -19.93
N ALA A 63 26.05 63.26 -18.61
CA ALA A 63 26.62 64.32 -17.78
C ALA A 63 28.16 64.18 -17.71
N VAL A 64 28.67 62.97 -17.47
CA VAL A 64 30.10 62.62 -17.52
C VAL A 64 30.32 61.60 -18.64
N ASP A 65 31.08 61.92 -19.69
CA ASP A 65 31.29 61.03 -20.85
C ASP A 65 32.76 61.01 -21.31
N PHE A 66 33.41 59.85 -21.23
CA PHE A 66 34.83 59.68 -21.59
C PHE A 66 35.01 58.92 -22.90
N ALA A 67 35.35 59.67 -23.94
CA ALA A 67 35.30 59.27 -25.34
C ALA A 67 36.70 58.94 -25.90
N GLY A 68 37.12 57.68 -25.76
CA GLY A 68 38.31 57.14 -26.44
C GLY A 68 39.14 56.16 -25.61
N ALA A 69 39.85 55.28 -26.31
CA ALA A 69 40.71 54.28 -25.70
C ALA A 69 41.92 54.89 -24.97
N GLY A 70 42.36 54.24 -23.89
CA GLY A 70 43.52 54.62 -23.09
C GLY A 70 43.28 55.80 -22.14
N SER A 71 42.07 56.36 -22.10
CA SER A 71 41.74 57.50 -21.23
C SER A 71 41.37 57.04 -19.81
N VAL A 72 41.81 57.78 -18.80
CA VAL A 72 41.61 57.48 -17.37
C VAL A 72 41.08 58.71 -16.65
N MET A 73 39.98 58.57 -15.91
CA MET A 73 39.48 59.57 -14.96
C MET A 73 39.56 59.02 -13.53
N THR A 74 40.06 59.82 -12.58
CA THR A 74 40.07 59.50 -11.14
C THR A 74 39.54 60.66 -10.31
N VAL A 75 38.55 60.40 -9.45
CA VAL A 75 38.00 61.36 -8.47
C VAL A 75 38.28 60.85 -7.06
N THR A 76 38.84 61.69 -6.19
CA THR A 76 39.20 61.29 -4.81
C THR A 76 38.16 61.65 -3.76
N GLY A 77 37.38 62.71 -3.96
CA GLY A 77 36.30 63.13 -3.07
C GLY A 77 34.95 62.48 -3.42
N LYS A 78 33.89 63.00 -2.81
CA LYS A 78 32.51 62.60 -3.09
C LYS A 78 32.05 63.11 -4.44
N SER A 79 31.11 62.40 -5.07
CA SER A 79 30.59 62.76 -6.39
C SER A 79 29.07 62.89 -6.37
N THR A 80 28.54 63.98 -6.92
CA THR A 80 27.11 64.19 -7.17
C THR A 80 26.89 64.47 -8.64
N ILE A 81 26.17 63.59 -9.33
CA ILE A 81 26.00 63.63 -10.79
C ILE A 81 24.50 63.64 -11.13
N THR A 82 24.03 64.66 -11.84
CA THR A 82 22.61 64.85 -12.16
C THR A 82 22.37 65.06 -13.66
N SER A 83 21.42 64.32 -14.24
CA SER A 83 20.99 64.45 -15.63
C SER A 83 19.46 64.56 -15.69
N THR A 84 18.93 65.76 -15.92
CA THR A 84 17.47 66.04 -15.88
C THR A 84 16.80 65.88 -17.26
N VAL A 85 17.36 65.03 -18.11
CA VAL A 85 17.04 64.85 -19.53
C VAL A 85 17.19 63.37 -19.87
N THR A 86 16.57 62.89 -20.96
CA THR A 86 16.75 61.53 -21.51
C THR A 86 18.18 61.30 -22.01
N ALA A 87 19.09 61.19 -21.05
CA ALA A 87 20.53 61.35 -21.16
C ALA A 87 21.19 60.68 -19.94
N ASP A 88 22.32 60.01 -20.17
CA ASP A 88 22.96 59.16 -19.17
C ASP A 88 23.66 59.97 -18.07
N GLY A 89 23.88 59.38 -16.89
CA GLY A 89 24.65 60.00 -15.81
C GLY A 89 26.16 59.94 -16.08
N VAL A 90 26.74 58.76 -15.96
CA VAL A 90 28.14 58.43 -16.29
C VAL A 90 28.19 57.52 -17.50
N ARG A 91 29.09 57.78 -18.46
CA ARG A 91 29.29 56.95 -19.64
C ARG A 91 30.77 56.75 -19.97
N SER A 92 31.22 55.50 -19.90
CA SER A 92 32.50 55.04 -20.45
C SER A 92 32.29 54.45 -21.84
N THR A 93 33.31 54.59 -22.69
CA THR A 93 33.36 54.10 -24.07
C THR A 93 34.61 53.26 -24.29
N ALA A 94 34.65 52.49 -25.38
CA ALA A 94 35.65 51.45 -25.66
C ALA A 94 37.09 51.81 -25.24
N GLY A 95 37.57 51.14 -24.19
CA GLY A 95 38.93 51.25 -23.68
C GLY A 95 39.23 52.41 -22.72
N SER A 96 38.22 53.14 -22.21
CA SER A 96 38.40 54.12 -21.13
C SER A 96 38.14 53.54 -19.73
N GLN A 97 38.75 54.15 -18.71
CA GLN A 97 38.61 53.77 -17.30
C GLN A 97 38.17 54.99 -16.47
N ILE A 98 37.21 54.79 -15.55
CA ILE A 98 36.70 55.83 -14.65
C ILE A 98 36.70 55.29 -13.22
N PHE A 99 37.34 56.01 -12.30
CA PHE A 99 37.48 55.66 -10.89
C PHE A 99 36.88 56.75 -9.98
N PHE A 100 35.90 56.39 -9.15
CA PHE A 100 35.33 57.25 -8.11
C PHE A 100 35.69 56.68 -6.74
N ASN A 101 36.60 57.30 -6.00
CA ASN A 101 37.10 56.72 -4.75
C ASN A 101 36.30 57.13 -3.51
N GLY A 102 35.57 58.25 -3.54
CA GLY A 102 34.62 58.66 -2.49
C GLY A 102 33.17 58.26 -2.79
N ASP A 103 32.27 58.47 -1.81
CA ASP A 103 30.83 58.17 -1.95
C ASP A 103 30.24 58.90 -3.18
N THR A 104 29.45 58.19 -3.99
CA THR A 104 28.97 58.71 -5.28
C THR A 104 27.45 58.61 -5.43
N THR A 105 26.78 59.74 -5.59
CA THR A 105 25.33 59.83 -5.85
C THR A 105 25.07 60.23 -7.30
N ILE A 106 24.24 59.46 -8.02
CA ILE A 106 23.93 59.67 -9.43
C ILE A 106 22.41 59.68 -9.63
N ASN A 107 21.86 60.68 -10.30
CA ASN A 107 20.43 60.76 -10.63
C ASN A 107 20.25 61.10 -12.12
N ALA A 108 19.63 60.22 -12.90
CA ALA A 108 19.44 60.39 -14.33
C ALA A 108 18.01 60.03 -14.80
N VAL A 109 17.53 60.65 -15.88
CA VAL A 109 16.32 60.18 -16.61
C VAL A 109 16.71 59.18 -17.71
N GLY A 110 17.96 59.23 -18.20
CA GLY A 110 18.59 58.14 -18.96
C GLY A 110 19.22 57.09 -18.03
N THR A 111 20.23 56.36 -18.53
CA THR A 111 20.90 55.33 -17.72
C THR A 111 21.84 55.99 -16.70
N ALA A 112 21.83 55.62 -15.43
CA ALA A 112 22.65 56.32 -14.43
C ALA A 112 24.16 56.04 -14.62
N VAL A 113 24.56 54.79 -14.91
CA VAL A 113 25.95 54.41 -15.25
C VAL A 113 25.99 53.48 -16.46
N ILE A 114 26.83 53.82 -17.44
CA ILE A 114 27.09 53.04 -18.65
C ILE A 114 28.58 52.68 -18.79
N SER A 115 28.84 51.41 -19.12
CA SER A 115 30.11 50.91 -19.69
C SER A 115 29.81 50.21 -21.01
N GLN A 116 30.05 50.87 -22.16
CA GLN A 116 29.51 50.47 -23.47
C GLN A 116 30.57 50.22 -24.56
N THR A 117 30.34 49.18 -25.38
CA THR A 117 31.07 48.97 -26.66
C THR A 117 30.10 48.82 -27.84
N SER A 118 29.58 49.95 -28.34
CA SER A 118 29.19 50.17 -29.74
C SER A 118 28.89 51.65 -29.98
N GLY A 119 29.22 52.16 -31.18
CA GLY A 119 28.90 53.54 -31.57
C GLY A 119 29.87 54.61 -31.05
N SER A 120 31.09 54.65 -31.60
CA SER A 120 31.91 55.86 -31.57
C SER A 120 31.22 56.96 -32.39
N LEU A 121 31.00 58.15 -31.81
CA LEU A 121 30.57 59.34 -32.55
C LEU A 121 31.61 59.82 -33.59
N LEU A 122 32.80 59.22 -33.62
CA LEU A 122 33.96 59.63 -34.41
C LEU A 122 34.45 58.53 -35.38
N GLY A 123 33.64 57.50 -35.65
CA GLY A 123 33.94 56.47 -36.66
C GLY A 123 34.50 55.15 -36.11
N ALA A 124 34.64 54.17 -37.00
CA ALA A 124 34.94 52.77 -36.67
C ALA A 124 36.43 52.51 -36.39
N GLY A 125 36.72 51.52 -35.54
CA GLY A 125 38.08 50.97 -35.34
C GLY A 125 38.53 50.80 -33.88
N VAL A 126 37.82 51.38 -32.91
CA VAL A 126 38.23 51.33 -31.49
C VAL A 126 37.77 50.04 -30.82
N THR A 127 38.72 49.16 -30.48
CA THR A 127 38.52 47.94 -29.68
C THR A 127 39.25 48.02 -28.35
N GLY A 128 38.56 47.79 -27.23
CA GLY A 128 39.15 47.76 -25.90
C GLY A 128 38.10 47.60 -24.80
N SER A 129 38.48 46.98 -23.68
CA SER A 129 37.62 46.78 -22.51
C SER A 129 37.51 48.05 -21.67
N SER A 130 36.30 48.48 -21.36
CA SER A 130 36.00 49.65 -20.53
C SER A 130 35.79 49.29 -19.06
N LEU A 131 36.13 50.21 -18.14
CA LEU A 131 35.94 50.03 -16.69
C LEU A 131 35.31 51.27 -16.07
N VAL A 132 34.25 51.08 -15.27
CA VAL A 132 33.81 52.07 -14.27
C VAL A 132 33.94 51.42 -12.90
N GLN A 133 34.69 52.04 -12.00
CA GLN A 133 34.96 51.54 -10.66
C GLN A 133 34.59 52.56 -9.57
N PHE A 134 33.87 52.11 -8.56
CA PHE A 134 33.54 52.85 -7.35
C PHE A 134 34.30 52.24 -6.17
N GLY A 135 35.23 52.98 -5.58
CA GLY A 135 36.04 52.54 -4.44
C GLY A 135 35.35 52.64 -3.07
N SER A 136 34.27 53.43 -2.99
CA SER A 136 33.40 53.58 -1.81
C SER A 136 31.94 53.23 -2.18
N ASN A 137 30.96 53.77 -1.46
CA ASN A 137 29.54 53.51 -1.71
C ASN A 137 29.01 54.26 -2.93
N VAL A 138 27.96 53.73 -3.55
CA VAL A 138 27.29 54.35 -4.70
C VAL A 138 25.78 54.27 -4.58
N THR A 139 25.10 55.40 -4.75
CA THR A 139 23.64 55.50 -4.86
C THR A 139 23.30 55.96 -6.27
N ALA A 140 22.48 55.21 -7.01
CA ALA A 140 22.16 55.55 -8.40
C ALA A 140 20.67 55.39 -8.74
N THR A 141 20.05 56.48 -9.17
CA THR A 141 18.63 56.58 -9.54
C THR A 141 18.47 56.74 -11.05
N SER A 142 17.68 55.88 -11.68
CA SER A 142 17.13 56.05 -13.04
C SER A 142 15.64 56.39 -12.95
N SER A 143 15.17 57.42 -13.66
CA SER A 143 13.75 57.81 -13.71
C SER A 143 13.14 57.70 -15.12
N GLY A 144 13.65 56.77 -15.93
CA GLY A 144 13.16 56.45 -17.26
C GLY A 144 13.51 55.01 -17.65
N ALA A 145 13.27 54.63 -18.90
CA ALA A 145 13.52 53.26 -19.40
C ALA A 145 15.02 52.89 -19.56
N GLY A 146 15.93 53.69 -19.02
CA GLY A 146 17.34 53.34 -18.86
C GLY A 146 17.57 52.52 -17.59
N ALA A 147 18.76 51.95 -17.45
CA ALA A 147 19.13 51.21 -16.24
C ALA A 147 19.73 52.11 -15.14
N ALA A 148 19.79 51.64 -13.88
CA ALA A 148 20.71 52.27 -12.93
C ALA A 148 22.16 51.96 -13.35
N PHE A 149 22.55 50.68 -13.46
CA PHE A 149 23.82 50.24 -14.04
C PHE A 149 23.62 49.44 -15.33
N SER A 150 24.32 49.80 -16.41
CA SER A 150 24.41 49.00 -17.64
C SER A 150 25.86 48.80 -18.08
N ALA A 151 26.30 47.55 -18.14
CA ALA A 151 27.54 47.13 -18.78
C ALA A 151 27.20 46.32 -20.04
N SER A 152 27.58 46.78 -21.22
CA SER A 152 27.27 46.09 -22.48
C SER A 152 28.43 46.10 -23.46
N GLY A 153 28.61 45.00 -24.19
CA GLY A 153 29.67 44.87 -25.19
C GLY A 153 29.41 43.75 -26.20
N ASN A 154 30.41 43.48 -27.02
CA ASN A 154 30.46 42.31 -27.90
C ASN A 154 31.17 41.15 -27.18
N LEU A 155 30.90 39.92 -27.59
CA LEU A 155 31.50 38.71 -27.00
C LEU A 155 33.03 38.83 -26.93
N GLY A 156 33.58 38.65 -25.73
CA GLY A 156 35.02 38.79 -25.44
C GLY A 156 35.52 40.21 -25.13
N THR A 157 34.68 41.26 -25.17
CA THR A 157 35.15 42.65 -24.95
C THR A 157 35.34 43.05 -23.48
N GLY A 158 34.87 42.26 -22.50
CA GLY A 158 35.32 42.36 -21.10
C GLY A 158 35.01 43.68 -20.39
N ASN A 159 33.96 44.41 -20.80
CA ASN A 159 33.52 45.64 -20.15
C ASN A 159 33.07 45.38 -18.71
N ARG A 160 33.47 46.26 -17.78
CA ARG A 160 33.24 46.09 -16.35
C ARG A 160 32.62 47.30 -15.66
N ILE A 161 31.73 47.03 -14.71
CA ILE A 161 31.38 47.93 -13.61
C ILE A 161 31.77 47.21 -12.30
N VAL A 162 32.50 47.89 -11.42
CA VAL A 162 32.97 47.35 -10.15
C VAL A 162 32.64 48.32 -9.02
N VAL A 163 31.95 47.85 -7.98
CA VAL A 163 31.74 48.60 -6.74
C VAL A 163 32.46 47.85 -5.62
N VAL A 164 33.31 48.54 -4.86
CA VAL A 164 34.02 47.97 -3.70
C VAL A 164 33.16 48.10 -2.43
N GLY A 165 32.52 49.25 -2.23
CA GLY A 165 31.57 49.49 -1.15
C GLY A 165 30.16 48.96 -1.45
N ASN A 166 29.15 49.56 -0.81
CA ASN A 166 27.75 49.20 -1.01
C ASN A 166 27.16 49.89 -2.26
N ALA A 167 26.17 49.26 -2.89
CA ALA A 167 25.42 49.82 -4.01
C ALA A 167 23.93 49.94 -3.67
N ASP A 168 23.35 51.13 -3.78
CA ASP A 168 21.92 51.40 -3.58
C ASP A 168 21.31 51.93 -4.89
N LEU A 169 20.58 51.07 -5.59
CA LEU A 169 20.13 51.32 -6.96
C LEU A 169 18.60 51.41 -7.03
N SER A 170 18.10 52.50 -7.62
CA SER A 170 16.67 52.70 -7.84
C SER A 170 16.38 52.93 -9.33
N THR A 171 15.30 52.37 -9.85
CA THR A 171 14.89 52.55 -11.26
C THR A 171 13.37 52.61 -11.36
N THR A 172 12.83 53.77 -11.74
CA THR A 172 11.39 53.99 -11.92
C THR A 172 11.10 54.28 -13.39
N ALA A 173 10.41 53.37 -14.07
CA ALA A 173 10.15 53.43 -15.51
C ALA A 173 8.71 53.01 -15.83
N ALA A 174 8.05 53.69 -16.78
CA ALA A 174 6.71 53.30 -17.24
C ALA A 174 6.68 51.93 -17.96
N GLY A 175 7.83 51.45 -18.44
CA GLY A 175 8.02 50.08 -18.93
C GLY A 175 9.50 49.71 -19.07
N GLY A 176 9.85 48.47 -18.75
CA GLY A 176 11.12 47.82 -19.12
C GLY A 176 12.40 48.31 -18.44
N GLY A 177 12.34 49.16 -17.42
CA GLY A 177 13.52 49.63 -16.68
C GLY A 177 14.27 48.48 -15.99
N VAL A 178 15.58 48.63 -15.75
CA VAL A 178 16.41 47.58 -15.11
C VAL A 178 17.36 48.18 -14.07
N ALA A 179 17.51 47.64 -12.86
CA ALA A 179 18.50 48.21 -11.93
C ALA A 179 19.96 47.83 -12.31
N MET A 180 20.25 46.56 -12.58
CA MET A 180 21.56 46.10 -13.07
C MET A 180 21.43 45.29 -14.35
N SER A 181 22.12 45.69 -15.42
CA SER A 181 22.12 44.99 -16.71
C SER A 181 23.54 44.71 -17.20
N ALA A 182 23.91 43.44 -17.35
CA ALA A 182 25.17 42.99 -17.94
C ALA A 182 24.91 42.23 -19.25
N ALA A 183 25.40 42.74 -20.38
CA ALA A 183 25.06 42.24 -21.71
C ALA A 183 26.29 41.93 -22.59
N GLY A 184 26.19 40.83 -23.37
CA GLY A 184 27.16 40.47 -24.42
C GLY A 184 28.59 40.16 -23.94
N GLY A 185 28.75 39.54 -22.78
CA GLY A 185 30.07 39.21 -22.22
C GLY A 185 30.70 40.31 -21.37
N ALA A 186 29.94 41.33 -21.00
CA ALA A 186 30.30 42.31 -19.97
C ALA A 186 30.02 41.77 -18.55
N SER A 187 30.57 42.40 -17.51
CA SER A 187 30.28 42.01 -16.13
C SER A 187 30.12 43.15 -15.12
N ILE A 188 29.23 42.97 -14.15
CA ILE A 188 29.02 43.86 -13.01
C ILE A 188 29.41 43.12 -11.72
N SER A 189 30.16 43.77 -10.82
CA SER A 189 30.51 43.21 -9.50
C SER A 189 30.28 44.24 -8.40
N VAL A 190 29.68 43.84 -7.29
CA VAL A 190 29.54 44.66 -6.06
C VAL A 190 30.14 43.89 -4.89
N GLY A 191 31.08 44.50 -4.15
CA GLY A 191 31.74 43.88 -2.99
C GLY A 191 30.96 44.01 -1.69
N GLY A 192 30.36 45.18 -1.44
CA GLY A 192 29.50 45.44 -0.29
C GLY A 192 28.06 44.97 -0.51
N THR A 193 27.16 45.43 0.36
CA THR A 193 25.72 45.12 0.24
C THR A 193 25.12 45.76 -1.01
N THR A 194 24.10 45.10 -1.57
CA THR A 194 23.38 45.59 -2.75
C THR A 194 21.92 45.80 -2.40
N THR A 195 21.42 47.02 -2.53
CA THR A 195 19.99 47.32 -2.54
C THR A 195 19.57 47.64 -3.98
N VAL A 196 18.46 47.05 -4.41
CA VAL A 196 17.85 47.28 -5.73
C VAL A 196 16.35 47.52 -5.54
N SER A 197 15.84 48.60 -6.12
CA SER A 197 14.41 48.93 -6.14
C SER A 197 13.99 49.30 -7.55
N THR A 198 13.23 48.42 -8.22
CA THR A 198 12.75 48.66 -9.59
C THR A 198 11.23 48.76 -9.63
N VAL A 199 10.71 49.85 -10.18
CA VAL A 199 9.26 50.11 -10.32
C VAL A 199 8.91 50.31 -11.79
N GLY A 200 8.09 49.43 -12.36
CA GLY A 200 7.62 49.51 -13.74
C GLY A 200 7.04 48.21 -14.30
N THR A 201 6.20 48.32 -15.32
CA THR A 201 5.70 47.16 -16.08
C THR A 201 6.86 46.46 -16.79
N SER A 202 6.99 45.15 -16.65
CA SER A 202 8.08 44.32 -17.20
C SER A 202 9.49 44.81 -16.82
N ALA A 203 9.63 45.53 -15.71
CA ALA A 203 10.89 46.08 -15.24
C ALA A 203 11.64 45.08 -14.35
N ASN A 204 12.98 45.02 -14.41
CA ASN A 204 13.74 43.94 -13.80
C ASN A 204 14.76 44.43 -12.76
N GLY A 205 15.05 43.62 -11.74
CA GLY A 205 16.08 43.95 -10.76
C GLY A 205 17.48 43.78 -11.35
N VAL A 206 17.91 42.53 -11.47
CA VAL A 206 19.25 42.13 -11.90
C VAL A 206 19.17 41.26 -13.15
N VAL A 207 19.87 41.62 -14.22
CA VAL A 207 19.76 40.96 -15.54
C VAL A 207 21.14 40.71 -16.16
N ALA A 208 21.55 39.44 -16.26
CA ALA A 208 22.68 39.01 -17.08
C ALA A 208 22.15 38.40 -18.40
N THR A 209 22.48 39.00 -19.55
CA THR A 209 21.93 38.60 -20.86
C THR A 209 23.00 38.39 -21.93
N GLY A 210 22.81 37.40 -22.79
CA GLY A 210 23.74 37.05 -23.86
C GLY A 210 25.02 36.37 -23.35
N ALA A 211 25.72 35.69 -24.26
CA ALA A 211 26.68 34.68 -23.86
C ALA A 211 27.88 35.25 -23.06
N GLY A 212 28.22 34.58 -21.96
CA GLY A 212 29.36 34.92 -21.10
C GLY A 212 29.20 36.14 -20.19
N SER A 213 28.04 36.83 -20.18
CA SER A 213 27.78 37.98 -19.31
C SER A 213 27.74 37.58 -17.82
N LYS A 214 28.23 38.42 -16.90
CA LYS A 214 28.28 38.05 -15.46
C LYS A 214 27.83 39.14 -14.51
N ILE A 215 27.07 38.79 -13.47
CA ILE A 215 26.79 39.67 -12.32
C ILE A 215 27.17 38.92 -11.04
N THR A 216 27.92 39.58 -10.15
CA THR A 216 28.37 39.03 -8.87
C THR A 216 28.11 40.01 -7.73
N LEU A 217 27.30 39.60 -6.76
CA LEU A 217 26.96 40.37 -5.56
C LEU A 217 27.63 39.69 -4.35
N GLY A 218 28.68 40.35 -3.85
CA GLY A 218 29.59 39.85 -2.82
C GLY A 218 29.05 40.00 -1.39
N GLY A 219 28.39 41.13 -1.12
CA GLY A 219 27.60 41.35 0.09
C GLY A 219 26.16 40.86 -0.05
N ALA A 220 25.42 40.86 1.06
CA ALA A 220 24.00 40.54 1.05
C ALA A 220 23.22 41.46 0.09
N ALA A 221 22.29 40.87 -0.67
CA ALA A 221 21.52 41.57 -1.69
C ALA A 221 20.03 41.64 -1.35
N ASN A 222 19.44 42.83 -1.45
CA ASN A 222 18.02 43.11 -1.26
C ASN A 222 17.46 43.64 -2.58
N VAL A 223 16.87 42.75 -3.38
CA VAL A 223 16.29 43.07 -4.69
C VAL A 223 14.78 43.20 -4.53
N THR A 224 14.20 44.34 -4.91
CA THR A 224 12.75 44.57 -4.86
C THR A 224 12.26 45.04 -6.22
N THR A 225 11.28 44.34 -6.81
CA THR A 225 10.65 44.71 -8.09
C THR A 225 9.14 44.88 -7.95
N THR A 226 8.58 45.88 -8.62
CA THR A 226 7.16 46.25 -8.52
C THR A 226 6.58 46.70 -9.85
N GLY A 227 5.49 46.06 -10.27
CA GLY A 227 4.85 46.25 -11.57
C GLY A 227 4.54 44.91 -12.21
N ALA A 228 3.62 44.85 -13.17
CA ALA A 228 3.20 43.58 -13.77
C ALA A 228 4.33 42.94 -14.60
N GLY A 229 4.64 41.65 -14.34
CA GLY A 229 5.65 40.89 -15.08
C GLY A 229 7.11 41.34 -14.84
N ALA A 230 7.40 41.94 -13.68
CA ALA A 230 8.68 42.52 -13.30
C ALA A 230 9.60 41.51 -12.56
N SER A 231 10.64 40.97 -13.22
CA SER A 231 11.44 39.88 -12.63
C SER A 231 12.58 40.34 -11.71
N GLY A 232 12.79 39.65 -10.60
CA GLY A 232 13.82 39.97 -9.61
C GLY A 232 15.23 39.79 -10.17
N VAL A 233 15.57 38.56 -10.55
CA VAL A 233 16.91 38.16 -11.02
C VAL A 233 16.79 37.28 -12.26
N VAL A 234 17.43 37.67 -13.36
CA VAL A 234 17.38 36.95 -14.64
C VAL A 234 18.79 36.67 -15.15
N ALA A 235 19.08 35.42 -15.49
CA ALA A 235 20.25 35.02 -16.27
C ALA A 235 19.78 34.35 -17.56
N SER A 236 20.12 34.92 -18.72
CA SER A 236 19.60 34.47 -20.02
C SER A 236 20.67 34.37 -21.11
N GLY A 237 20.74 33.21 -21.76
CA GLY A 237 21.72 32.91 -22.81
C GLY A 237 22.95 32.17 -22.29
N THR A 238 23.60 31.41 -23.18
CA THR A 238 24.66 30.44 -22.87
C THR A 238 25.79 31.02 -21.99
N ALA A 239 25.93 30.50 -20.77
CA ALA A 239 26.92 30.94 -19.78
C ALA A 239 26.81 32.43 -19.39
N ALA A 240 25.63 33.04 -19.50
CA ALA A 240 25.28 34.20 -18.70
C ALA A 240 25.12 33.76 -17.24
N VAL A 241 25.75 34.47 -16.28
CA VAL A 241 25.76 34.08 -14.85
C VAL A 241 25.29 35.23 -13.97
N ALA A 242 24.32 34.98 -13.09
CA ALA A 242 24.06 35.81 -11.91
C ALA A 242 24.54 35.07 -10.65
N SER A 243 25.21 35.75 -9.73
CA SER A 243 25.83 35.11 -8.57
C SER A 243 25.73 35.95 -7.29
N PHE A 244 25.47 35.27 -6.18
CA PHE A 244 25.35 35.83 -4.84
C PHE A 244 26.33 35.06 -3.93
N ASP A 245 27.36 35.73 -3.42
CA ASP A 245 28.35 35.10 -2.54
C ASP A 245 27.89 35.05 -1.07
N GLN A 246 26.83 35.78 -0.74
CA GLN A 246 26.11 35.75 0.53
C GLN A 246 24.59 35.76 0.29
N GLY A 247 23.82 35.45 1.33
CA GLY A 247 22.36 35.34 1.26
C GLY A 247 21.68 36.62 0.77
N ALA A 248 20.50 36.46 0.16
CA ALA A 248 19.78 37.54 -0.51
C ALA A 248 18.28 37.47 -0.25
N THR A 249 17.61 38.62 -0.23
CA THR A 249 16.15 38.74 -0.24
C THR A 249 15.70 39.32 -1.58
N VAL A 250 14.80 38.62 -2.26
CA VAL A 250 14.25 38.99 -3.58
C VAL A 250 12.74 39.12 -3.44
N ASN A 251 12.24 40.36 -3.37
CA ASN A 251 10.84 40.69 -3.22
C ASN A 251 10.24 41.09 -4.57
N VAL A 252 9.34 40.29 -5.13
CA VAL A 252 8.74 40.52 -6.46
C VAL A 252 7.24 40.69 -6.33
N ASN A 253 6.73 41.90 -6.58
CA ASN A 253 5.29 42.14 -6.51
C ASN A 253 4.53 41.35 -7.60
N SER A 254 5.10 41.26 -8.81
CA SER A 254 4.57 40.43 -9.90
C SER A 254 5.67 40.15 -10.93
N GLY A 255 5.83 38.90 -11.38
CA GLY A 255 6.93 38.48 -12.27
C GLY A 255 7.51 37.12 -11.88
N ILE A 256 8.83 36.95 -11.97
CA ILE A 256 9.57 35.78 -11.48
C ILE A 256 10.66 36.24 -10.49
N GLY A 257 10.85 35.53 -9.38
CA GLY A 257 11.93 35.77 -8.42
C GLY A 257 13.33 35.57 -9.02
N LEU A 258 13.67 34.32 -9.36
CA LEU A 258 14.92 33.91 -10.00
C LEU A 258 14.61 33.16 -11.31
N ALA A 259 15.14 33.62 -12.45
CA ALA A 259 14.89 33.01 -13.77
C ALA A 259 16.20 32.70 -14.51
N ALA A 260 16.48 31.42 -14.76
CA ALA A 260 17.55 30.94 -15.63
C ALA A 260 16.97 30.46 -16.96
N LEU A 261 17.31 31.13 -18.07
CA LEU A 261 16.65 30.98 -19.37
C LEU A 261 17.68 30.70 -20.48
N ALA A 262 17.35 29.88 -21.48
CA ALA A 262 18.16 29.67 -22.70
C ALA A 262 19.68 29.42 -22.46
N GLY A 263 20.04 28.63 -21.43
CA GLY A 263 21.43 28.33 -21.07
C GLY A 263 22.08 29.31 -20.08
N GLY A 264 21.28 30.15 -19.42
CA GLY A 264 21.72 31.04 -18.33
C GLY A 264 21.86 30.30 -16.99
N GLN A 265 22.62 30.88 -16.06
CA GLN A 265 22.97 30.25 -14.79
C GLN A 265 22.80 31.20 -13.61
N ILE A 266 22.25 30.70 -12.49
CA ILE A 266 22.16 31.44 -11.21
C ILE A 266 22.83 30.63 -10.11
N VAL A 267 23.71 31.25 -9.31
CA VAL A 267 24.43 30.61 -8.20
C VAL A 267 24.29 31.43 -6.92
N GLY A 268 23.61 30.90 -5.90
CA GLY A 268 23.37 31.57 -4.62
C GLY A 268 23.98 30.83 -3.43
N LYS A 269 24.79 31.52 -2.62
CA LYS A 269 25.37 31.00 -1.37
C LYS A 269 24.62 31.54 -0.16
N GLY A 270 24.46 30.70 0.87
CA GLY A 270 23.58 30.98 2.00
C GLY A 270 22.09 30.97 1.61
N LEU A 271 21.25 31.48 2.52
CA LEU A 271 19.81 31.55 2.31
C LEU A 271 19.43 32.60 1.26
N ILE A 272 18.70 32.17 0.23
CA ILE A 272 18.00 33.05 -0.70
C ILE A 272 16.51 33.03 -0.39
N THR A 273 15.97 34.16 0.06
CA THR A 273 14.54 34.33 0.35
C THR A 273 13.87 34.99 -0.86
N VAL A 274 12.91 34.31 -1.48
CA VAL A 274 12.10 34.81 -2.60
C VAL A 274 10.67 35.03 -2.12
N ASN A 275 10.27 36.30 -1.98
CA ASN A 275 8.91 36.67 -1.58
C ASN A 275 8.17 37.26 -2.78
N GLY A 276 6.88 36.95 -2.95
CA GLY A 276 6.07 37.68 -3.91
C GLY A 276 4.58 37.71 -3.63
N ALA A 277 3.92 38.78 -4.08
CA ALA A 277 2.52 39.04 -3.74
C ALA A 277 1.55 38.60 -4.85
N ASN A 278 1.91 38.77 -6.12
CA ASN A 278 1.03 38.56 -7.26
C ASN A 278 1.79 38.11 -8.52
N PHE A 279 2.23 36.84 -8.54
CA PHE A 279 2.94 36.22 -9.67
C PHE A 279 2.08 35.98 -10.94
N ASN A 280 1.03 36.79 -11.16
CA ASN A 280 0.17 36.73 -12.33
C ASN A 280 0.93 37.00 -13.64
N SER A 281 1.32 35.92 -14.28
CA SER A 281 1.19 35.78 -15.73
C SER A 281 0.81 34.32 -16.02
N ALA A 282 -0.13 34.11 -16.94
CA ALA A 282 -0.52 32.77 -17.32
C ALA A 282 0.70 31.99 -17.86
N ASN A 283 0.94 30.81 -17.31
CA ASN A 283 2.01 29.88 -17.66
C ASN A 283 3.45 30.34 -17.29
N GLN A 284 3.66 30.99 -16.13
CA GLN A 284 5.00 31.25 -15.58
C GLN A 284 5.11 30.87 -14.10
N ASP A 285 6.28 30.33 -13.73
CA ASP A 285 6.61 29.93 -12.36
C ASP A 285 7.11 31.13 -11.55
N GLY A 286 6.52 31.39 -10.38
CA GLY A 286 6.70 32.67 -9.68
C GLY A 286 8.01 32.80 -8.90
N GLY A 287 8.47 31.72 -8.27
CA GLY A 287 9.61 31.76 -7.35
C GLY A 287 10.97 31.61 -8.05
N VAL A 288 11.31 30.37 -8.39
CA VAL A 288 12.60 29.94 -8.93
C VAL A 288 12.37 29.08 -10.17
N MET A 289 12.79 29.55 -11.35
CA MET A 289 12.51 28.92 -12.64
C MET A 289 13.79 28.64 -13.43
N ALA A 290 13.97 27.40 -13.89
CA ALA A 290 14.98 27.04 -14.89
C ALA A 290 14.29 26.54 -16.17
N LEU A 291 14.43 27.27 -17.28
CA LEU A 291 13.79 27.00 -18.56
C LEU A 291 14.83 26.80 -19.68
N ASP A 292 14.60 25.80 -20.52
CA ASP A 292 15.43 25.34 -21.64
C ASP A 292 16.70 24.58 -21.25
N SER A 293 17.14 23.72 -22.17
CA SER A 293 18.34 22.87 -22.04
C SER A 293 19.58 23.66 -21.66
N GLY A 294 20.21 23.30 -20.55
CA GLY A 294 21.45 23.89 -20.07
C GLY A 294 21.27 25.12 -19.18
N SER A 295 20.04 25.57 -18.93
CA SER A 295 19.76 26.54 -17.87
C SER A 295 19.89 25.87 -16.50
N SER A 296 20.54 26.53 -15.55
CA SER A 296 20.82 25.94 -14.23
C SER A 296 20.72 26.93 -13.07
N ILE A 297 19.99 26.59 -12.02
CA ILE A 297 19.99 27.32 -10.75
C ILE A 297 20.61 26.45 -9.65
N GLN A 298 21.61 26.97 -8.93
CA GLN A 298 22.29 26.30 -7.81
C GLN A 298 22.19 27.18 -6.57
N LEU A 299 21.53 26.71 -5.51
CA LEU A 299 21.32 27.44 -4.26
C LEU A 299 21.86 26.64 -3.06
N ALA A 300 22.36 27.33 -2.04
CA ALA A 300 22.66 26.70 -0.76
C ALA A 300 21.35 26.39 -0.01
N ASP A 301 20.63 27.40 0.46
CA ASP A 301 19.31 27.27 1.08
C ASP A 301 18.31 28.20 0.39
N VAL A 302 17.03 27.83 0.35
CA VAL A 302 15.98 28.67 -0.27
C VAL A 302 14.69 28.68 0.55
N THR A 303 14.11 29.87 0.70
CA THR A 303 12.74 30.06 1.20
C THR A 303 11.94 30.78 0.13
N VAL A 304 10.86 30.17 -0.37
CA VAL A 304 9.93 30.79 -1.32
C VAL A 304 8.58 31.00 -0.64
N GLN A 305 8.09 32.25 -0.64
CA GLN A 305 6.79 32.62 -0.06
C GLN A 305 5.94 33.35 -1.10
N THR A 306 4.74 32.83 -1.37
CA THR A 306 3.82 33.38 -2.38
C THR A 306 2.49 33.81 -1.75
N GLY A 307 2.07 35.04 -2.04
CA GLY A 307 0.75 35.55 -1.69
C GLY A 307 -0.38 34.92 -2.50
N SER A 308 -1.62 35.36 -2.25
CA SER A 308 -2.81 34.88 -2.95
C SER A 308 -2.91 35.46 -4.38
N ALA A 309 -2.37 34.71 -5.35
CA ALA A 309 -2.51 34.98 -6.78
C ALA A 309 -2.11 33.77 -7.62
N VAL A 310 -2.66 33.68 -8.83
CA VAL A 310 -2.34 32.63 -9.81
C VAL A 310 -0.83 32.53 -10.11
N SER A 311 -0.26 31.35 -9.94
CA SER A 311 1.09 30.96 -10.36
C SER A 311 1.14 29.45 -10.59
N SER A 312 2.00 28.95 -11.49
CA SER A 312 2.07 27.50 -11.76
C SER A 312 2.85 26.75 -10.67
N SER A 313 4.08 27.20 -10.40
CA SER A 313 4.98 26.61 -9.40
C SER A 313 5.84 27.66 -8.70
N ALA A 314 6.32 27.32 -7.49
CA ALA A 314 7.27 28.11 -6.73
C ALA A 314 8.73 27.72 -7.02
N ILE A 315 9.00 26.45 -7.35
CA ILE A 315 10.28 25.95 -7.85
C ILE A 315 10.00 25.07 -9.08
N GLY A 316 10.30 25.57 -10.27
CA GLY A 316 9.92 24.96 -11.56
C GLY A 316 11.10 24.69 -12.49
N ALA A 317 11.26 23.44 -12.94
CA ALA A 317 12.22 23.08 -13.99
C ALA A 317 11.48 22.69 -15.28
N ARG A 318 11.86 23.33 -16.40
CA ARG A 318 11.10 23.33 -17.65
C ARG A 318 12.01 23.04 -18.86
N GLN A 319 11.57 22.16 -19.76
CA GLN A 319 12.20 21.92 -21.07
C GLN A 319 13.72 21.61 -21.03
N GLY A 320 14.17 20.82 -20.06
CA GLY A 320 15.60 20.48 -19.88
C GLY A 320 16.39 21.45 -18.98
N GLY A 321 15.69 22.35 -18.27
CA GLY A 321 16.26 23.17 -17.21
C GLY A 321 16.58 22.36 -15.94
N SER A 322 17.51 22.87 -15.13
CA SER A 322 18.00 22.21 -13.92
C SER A 322 17.99 23.11 -12.68
N ILE A 323 17.57 22.58 -11.54
CA ILE A 323 17.65 23.25 -10.24
C ILE A 323 18.31 22.33 -9.22
N GLN A 324 19.26 22.84 -8.45
CA GLN A 324 19.91 22.14 -7.34
C GLN A 324 19.91 23.03 -6.09
N ILE A 325 19.39 22.50 -5.00
CA ILE A 325 19.42 23.12 -3.67
C ILE A 325 20.19 22.17 -2.75
N SER A 326 21.34 22.59 -2.21
CA SER A 326 22.20 21.68 -1.43
C SER A 326 21.79 21.52 0.04
N GLY A 327 21.15 22.54 0.61
CA GLY A 327 20.68 22.63 1.98
C GLY A 327 19.16 22.52 2.07
N ALA A 328 18.53 23.41 2.83
CA ALA A 328 17.10 23.38 3.07
C ALA A 328 16.30 24.11 1.97
N ALA A 329 15.15 23.53 1.61
CA ALA A 329 14.11 24.19 0.81
C ALA A 329 12.83 24.37 1.64
N GLN A 330 12.34 25.60 1.75
CA GLN A 330 11.04 25.91 2.34
C GLN A 330 10.16 26.59 1.30
N VAL A 331 8.97 26.07 1.06
CA VAL A 331 8.01 26.61 0.10
C VAL A 331 6.67 26.79 0.78
N SER A 332 6.11 28.00 0.74
CA SER A 332 4.80 28.31 1.31
C SER A 332 3.99 29.13 0.31
N MET A 333 2.79 28.66 0.00
CA MET A 333 1.88 29.31 -0.95
C MET A 333 0.52 29.56 -0.28
N GLY A 334 0.05 30.82 -0.27
CA GLY A 334 -1.29 31.20 0.21
C GLY A 334 -2.40 30.86 -0.80
N ALA A 335 -3.68 31.02 -0.46
CA ALA A 335 -4.83 30.51 -1.24
C ALA A 335 -4.87 30.91 -2.75
N GLY A 336 -5.20 29.96 -3.63
CA GLY A 336 -5.34 30.16 -5.09
C GLY A 336 -5.46 28.86 -5.92
N ASP A 337 -5.56 29.01 -7.26
CA ASP A 337 -5.62 27.90 -8.23
C ASP A 337 -4.20 27.47 -8.69
N TYR A 338 -3.53 26.61 -7.91
CA TYR A 338 -2.17 26.15 -8.19
C TYR A 338 -2.09 24.79 -8.90
N LEU A 339 -0.96 24.55 -9.59
CA LEU A 339 -0.61 23.24 -10.16
C LEU A 339 0.22 22.43 -9.16
N SER A 340 1.47 22.83 -8.91
CA SER A 340 2.29 22.27 -7.82
C SER A 340 3.44 23.20 -7.40
N PRO A 341 3.67 23.41 -6.09
CA PRO A 341 4.77 24.23 -5.55
C PRO A 341 6.16 23.85 -6.05
N ILE A 342 6.48 22.55 -6.16
CA ILE A 342 7.74 22.05 -6.74
C ILE A 342 7.41 21.13 -7.92
N ASP A 343 7.93 21.40 -9.12
CA ASP A 343 7.50 20.72 -10.34
C ASP A 343 8.59 20.60 -11.44
N THR A 344 8.60 19.47 -12.15
CA THR A 344 9.36 19.26 -13.40
C THR A 344 8.43 18.96 -14.58
N GLN A 345 8.57 19.74 -15.67
CA GLN A 345 7.90 19.48 -16.95
C GLN A 345 8.91 19.50 -18.12
N GLY A 346 8.74 18.59 -19.08
CA GLY A 346 9.52 18.53 -20.32
C GLY A 346 10.80 17.68 -20.20
N ASP A 347 11.16 17.06 -21.33
CA ASP A 347 12.24 16.08 -21.42
C ASP A 347 13.57 16.59 -20.85
N GLY A 348 14.08 15.87 -19.84
CA GLY A 348 15.37 16.16 -19.19
C GLY A 348 15.32 17.22 -18.09
N SER A 349 14.15 17.75 -17.71
CA SER A 349 14.02 18.69 -16.59
C SER A 349 14.31 18.00 -15.24
N THR A 350 15.15 18.63 -14.39
CA THR A 350 15.59 18.03 -13.12
C THR A 350 15.54 19.00 -11.93
N ILE A 351 15.07 18.53 -10.76
CA ILE A 351 15.20 19.24 -9.48
C ILE A 351 15.88 18.32 -8.45
N ALA A 352 17.00 18.76 -7.88
CA ALA A 352 17.69 18.09 -6.78
C ALA A 352 17.54 18.90 -5.48
N LEU A 353 16.94 18.28 -4.47
CA LEU A 353 16.64 18.85 -3.15
C LEU A 353 17.58 18.27 -2.09
N GLY A 354 18.03 19.14 -1.19
CA GLY A 354 19.14 18.89 -0.27
C GLY A 354 18.76 18.24 1.04
N THR A 355 19.16 18.87 2.15
CA THR A 355 19.13 18.30 3.50
C THR A 355 17.74 18.21 4.13
N SER A 356 16.77 19.00 3.66
CA SER A 356 15.37 18.95 4.06
C SER A 356 14.50 19.71 3.07
N THR A 357 13.23 19.32 2.91
CA THR A 357 12.24 20.09 2.14
C THR A 357 10.91 20.16 2.87
N VAL A 358 10.33 21.35 2.97
CA VAL A 358 9.00 21.60 3.54
C VAL A 358 8.16 22.35 2.51
N VAL A 359 6.98 21.81 2.20
CA VAL A 359 5.99 22.42 1.30
C VAL A 359 4.67 22.60 2.05
N ASN A 360 4.21 23.85 2.16
CA ASN A 360 2.88 24.20 2.66
C ASN A 360 2.06 24.85 1.53
N LEU A 361 0.88 24.29 1.24
CA LEU A 361 -0.02 24.75 0.18
C LEU A 361 -1.43 25.00 0.74
N VAL A 362 -1.80 26.27 0.83
CA VAL A 362 -3.15 26.74 1.13
C VAL A 362 -3.93 26.91 -0.17
N GLY A 363 -5.18 26.46 -0.20
CA GLY A 363 -6.01 26.40 -1.40
C GLY A 363 -5.53 25.38 -2.45
N GLY A 364 -6.34 25.17 -3.50
CA GLY A 364 -5.92 24.35 -4.63
C GLY A 364 -7.03 24.04 -5.63
N ALA A 365 -6.70 24.11 -6.91
CA ALA A 365 -7.56 23.67 -8.00
C ALA A 365 -7.72 22.13 -8.02
N ALA A 366 -8.68 21.61 -8.79
CA ALA A 366 -8.81 20.17 -9.01
C ALA A 366 -7.57 19.63 -9.76
N GLY A 367 -6.78 18.79 -9.10
CA GLY A 367 -5.50 18.26 -9.62
C GLY A 367 -4.25 18.88 -8.97
N SER A 368 -4.40 19.93 -8.16
CA SER A 368 -3.31 20.53 -7.39
C SER A 368 -2.59 19.52 -6.49
N GLY A 369 -1.26 19.61 -6.41
CA GLY A 369 -0.43 18.83 -5.49
C GLY A 369 0.70 19.63 -4.85
N GLY A 370 1.54 18.97 -4.03
CA GLY A 370 2.68 19.59 -3.33
C GLY A 370 4.01 19.45 -4.07
N VAL A 371 4.29 18.26 -4.62
CA VAL A 371 5.48 17.98 -5.43
C VAL A 371 5.10 17.12 -6.64
N ALA A 372 5.46 17.57 -7.84
CA ALA A 372 5.03 16.98 -9.11
C ALA A 372 6.18 16.66 -10.06
N ALA A 373 6.01 15.61 -10.86
CA ALA A 373 6.81 15.36 -12.04
C ALA A 373 5.88 14.91 -13.17
N GLU A 374 5.35 15.88 -13.92
CA GLU A 374 4.11 15.68 -14.68
C GLU A 374 4.29 15.08 -16.07
N ILE A 375 5.19 15.68 -16.86
CA ILE A 375 5.27 15.53 -18.32
C ILE A 375 6.72 15.40 -18.73
N GLY A 376 7.02 14.47 -19.64
CA GLY A 376 8.34 14.40 -20.31
C GLY A 376 9.47 13.91 -19.41
N ALA A 377 9.33 12.72 -18.83
CA ALA A 377 10.42 12.02 -18.12
C ALA A 377 11.20 12.87 -17.10
N GLY A 378 10.52 13.81 -16.42
CA GLY A 378 11.13 14.69 -15.43
C GLY A 378 11.67 13.92 -14.23
N ARG A 379 12.66 14.49 -13.52
CA ARG A 379 13.26 13.84 -12.35
C ARG A 379 13.43 14.77 -11.16
N ILE A 380 12.80 14.40 -10.05
CA ILE A 380 13.00 15.03 -8.74
C ILE A 380 13.73 14.06 -7.81
N THR A 381 14.73 14.55 -7.08
CA THR A 381 15.41 13.77 -6.03
C THR A 381 15.48 14.58 -4.74
N ALA A 382 15.23 13.96 -3.59
CA ALA A 382 15.42 14.56 -2.26
C ALA A 382 16.41 13.74 -1.44
N ALA A 383 17.52 14.35 -1.04
CA ALA A 383 18.57 13.67 -0.28
C ALA A 383 18.22 13.50 1.21
N GLY A 384 17.48 14.46 1.77
CA GLY A 384 16.91 14.42 3.13
C GLY A 384 15.39 14.14 3.15
N PRO A 385 14.70 14.41 4.27
CA PRO A 385 13.26 14.24 4.39
C PRO A 385 12.48 15.32 3.62
N LEU A 386 11.32 14.93 3.10
CA LEU A 386 10.29 15.79 2.50
C LEU A 386 9.04 15.79 3.38
N SER A 387 8.60 16.96 3.84
CA SER A 387 7.28 17.16 4.45
C SER A 387 6.38 18.00 3.53
N VAL A 388 5.15 17.56 3.31
CA VAL A 388 4.14 18.23 2.49
C VAL A 388 2.84 18.35 3.29
N ARG A 389 2.30 19.57 3.38
CA ARG A 389 1.00 19.89 3.95
C ARG A 389 0.20 20.64 2.91
N THR A 390 -0.97 20.11 2.54
CA THR A 390 -1.75 20.64 1.42
C THR A 390 -3.24 20.45 1.61
N GLU A 391 -4.00 21.51 1.34
CA GLU A 391 -5.46 21.48 1.19
C GLU A 391 -5.88 20.89 -0.17
N GLY A 392 -4.95 20.76 -1.12
CA GLY A 392 -5.16 20.31 -2.49
C GLY A 392 -5.52 18.84 -2.64
N ALA A 393 -5.59 18.37 -3.89
CA ALA A 393 -6.08 17.05 -4.24
C ALA A 393 -5.01 15.94 -4.17
N LEU A 394 -3.74 16.29 -4.31
CA LEU A 394 -2.58 15.39 -4.36
C LEU A 394 -1.50 15.81 -3.35
N GLY A 395 -0.67 14.86 -2.91
CA GLY A 395 0.52 15.15 -2.10
C GLY A 395 1.78 15.21 -2.96
N VAL A 396 2.26 14.03 -3.36
CA VAL A 396 3.40 13.84 -4.28
C VAL A 396 2.94 12.99 -5.47
N TYR A 397 3.24 13.40 -6.71
CA TYR A 397 2.85 12.62 -7.89
C TYR A 397 3.86 12.60 -9.05
N ALA A 398 3.92 11.47 -9.76
CA ALA A 398 4.76 11.29 -10.95
C ALA A 398 3.97 10.64 -12.10
N THR A 399 4.03 11.25 -13.29
CA THR A 399 3.31 10.82 -14.49
C THR A 399 4.17 10.93 -15.75
N THR A 400 3.68 10.40 -16.88
CA THR A 400 4.30 10.54 -18.21
C THR A 400 5.78 10.12 -18.29
N GLY A 401 6.13 9.02 -17.62
CA GLY A 401 7.51 8.49 -17.57
C GLY A 401 8.44 9.17 -16.57
N SER A 402 7.95 10.13 -15.78
CA SER A 402 8.75 10.88 -14.82
C SER A 402 9.03 10.09 -13.53
N SER A 403 10.04 10.52 -12.77
CA SER A 403 10.52 9.84 -11.55
C SER A 403 10.70 10.79 -10.37
N ILE A 404 10.32 10.34 -9.17
CA ILE A 404 10.61 11.04 -7.91
C ILE A 404 11.26 10.06 -6.93
N GLU A 405 12.41 10.42 -6.39
CA GLU A 405 13.21 9.58 -5.48
C GLU A 405 13.46 10.32 -4.16
N LEU A 406 12.95 9.76 -3.06
CA LEU A 406 12.89 10.39 -1.74
C LEU A 406 13.53 9.48 -0.67
N ARG A 407 13.79 10.00 0.53
CA ARG A 407 14.11 9.18 1.71
C ARG A 407 12.97 9.12 2.71
N GLY A 408 12.93 10.05 3.68
CA GLY A 408 11.81 10.21 4.60
C GLY A 408 10.70 11.04 3.96
N VAL A 409 9.46 10.61 4.12
CA VAL A 409 8.28 11.24 3.50
C VAL A 409 7.22 11.48 4.58
N ASP A 410 6.76 12.72 4.73
CA ASP A 410 5.72 13.12 5.69
C ASP A 410 4.63 13.92 4.95
N VAL A 411 3.56 13.25 4.50
CA VAL A 411 2.60 13.83 3.55
C VAL A 411 1.19 13.86 4.14
N HIS A 412 0.67 15.08 4.28
CA HIS A 412 -0.65 15.39 4.82
C HIS A 412 -1.51 16.08 3.73
N VAL A 413 -2.58 15.42 3.29
CA VAL A 413 -3.47 15.89 2.20
C VAL A 413 -4.90 16.08 2.70
N GLY A 414 -5.54 17.16 2.24
CA GLY A 414 -6.86 17.57 2.74
C GLY A 414 -6.81 17.97 4.21
N VAL A 415 -5.68 18.49 4.67
CA VAL A 415 -5.55 19.14 5.99
C VAL A 415 -5.75 20.63 5.82
N ASP A 416 -6.27 21.28 6.85
CA ASP A 416 -6.35 22.74 6.97
C ASP A 416 -4.93 23.28 7.23
N VAL A 417 -4.42 24.17 6.37
CA VAL A 417 -3.01 24.63 6.41
C VAL A 417 -2.87 26.02 7.01
N ASP A 418 -3.83 26.94 6.82
CA ASP A 418 -3.81 28.28 7.44
C ASP A 418 -4.67 28.40 8.72
N SER A 419 -5.45 27.37 9.06
CA SER A 419 -6.34 27.28 10.22
C SER A 419 -7.60 28.17 10.16
N ASP A 420 -8.10 28.49 8.97
CA ASP A 420 -9.38 29.20 8.79
C ASP A 420 -10.63 28.30 8.92
N GLY A 421 -10.46 26.97 8.86
CA GLY A 421 -11.54 25.97 8.94
C GLY A 421 -12.14 25.53 7.60
N VAL A 422 -11.58 25.95 6.46
CA VAL A 422 -12.12 25.72 5.11
C VAL A 422 -11.21 24.83 4.26
N LEU A 423 -11.59 23.56 4.10
CA LEU A 423 -10.86 22.64 3.21
C LEU A 423 -11.22 22.88 1.74
N ALA A 424 -10.33 23.52 0.98
CA ALA A 424 -10.47 23.67 -0.47
C ALA A 424 -10.57 22.32 -1.22
N GLY A 425 -9.87 21.30 -0.71
CA GLY A 425 -9.84 19.94 -1.26
C GLY A 425 -11.20 19.26 -1.30
N ARG A 426 -11.72 19.07 -2.53
CA ARG A 426 -12.88 18.22 -2.82
C ARG A 426 -12.42 16.90 -3.43
N ASN A 427 -13.00 15.79 -2.98
CA ASN A 427 -12.83 14.44 -3.53
C ASN A 427 -12.81 14.43 -5.07
N GLN A 428 -11.69 14.01 -5.67
CA GLN A 428 -11.56 13.79 -7.13
C GLN A 428 -11.19 12.33 -7.44
N PRO A 429 -11.47 11.84 -8.67
CA PRO A 429 -11.14 10.47 -9.08
C PRO A 429 -9.69 10.01 -8.85
N LEU A 430 -8.73 10.94 -8.84
CA LEU A 430 -7.31 10.67 -8.65
C LEU A 430 -6.75 11.06 -7.27
N SER A 431 -7.55 11.63 -6.36
CA SER A 431 -7.06 12.16 -5.09
C SER A 431 -6.30 11.12 -4.25
N ALA A 432 -5.02 11.40 -3.97
CA ALA A 432 -4.13 10.54 -3.21
C ALA A 432 -2.94 11.31 -2.61
N ALA A 433 -2.39 10.83 -1.49
CA ALA A 433 -1.20 11.44 -0.90
C ALA A 433 0.08 11.11 -1.68
N ILE A 434 0.20 9.89 -2.21
CA ILE A 434 1.26 9.51 -3.16
C ILE A 434 0.59 8.89 -4.39
N PHE A 435 0.83 9.45 -5.58
CA PHE A 435 0.17 9.04 -6.83
C PHE A 435 1.14 8.75 -7.98
N VAL A 436 0.91 7.66 -8.72
CA VAL A 436 1.58 7.40 -10.01
C VAL A 436 0.62 6.92 -11.09
N ALA A 437 0.88 7.35 -12.32
CA ALA A 437 0.23 6.82 -13.53
C ALA A 437 1.18 6.90 -14.74
N GLN A 438 0.79 6.29 -15.87
CA GLN A 438 1.41 6.53 -17.19
C GLN A 438 2.95 6.48 -17.22
N ARG A 439 3.57 5.35 -16.83
CA ARG A 439 5.04 5.17 -16.72
C ARG A 439 5.73 5.92 -15.57
N GLY A 440 4.97 6.61 -14.72
CA GLY A 440 5.49 7.28 -13.52
C GLY A 440 6.06 6.32 -12.48
N SER A 441 7.09 6.78 -11.75
CA SER A 441 7.72 6.04 -10.65
C SER A 441 8.00 6.92 -9.44
N ILE A 442 7.66 6.43 -8.24
CA ILE A 442 8.02 7.07 -6.96
C ILE A 442 8.74 6.04 -6.07
N SER A 443 9.85 6.45 -5.45
CA SER A 443 10.54 5.65 -4.44
C SER A 443 10.77 6.43 -3.14
N PHE A 444 10.70 5.73 -2.01
CA PHE A 444 10.97 6.27 -0.68
C PHE A 444 11.53 5.21 0.28
N GLU A 445 12.09 5.65 1.41
CA GLU A 445 12.49 4.77 2.51
C GLU A 445 11.35 4.58 3.49
N ASN A 446 10.99 5.61 4.26
CA ASN A 446 9.95 5.56 5.29
C ASN A 446 8.90 6.64 5.03
N ALA A 447 7.63 6.34 5.30
CA ALA A 447 6.51 7.24 5.04
C ALA A 447 5.59 7.38 6.25
N THR A 448 5.21 8.63 6.55
CA THR A 448 4.02 8.99 7.32
C THR A 448 3.04 9.63 6.35
N VAL A 449 1.83 9.09 6.26
CA VAL A 449 0.79 9.56 5.34
C VAL A 449 -0.51 9.77 6.10
N SER A 450 -1.12 10.95 5.92
CA SER A 450 -2.48 11.25 6.36
C SER A 450 -3.27 11.87 5.22
N ASN A 451 -4.45 11.33 4.92
CA ASN A 451 -5.34 11.90 3.89
C ASN A 451 -6.80 11.93 4.38
N THR A 452 -7.49 13.07 4.17
CA THR A 452 -8.94 13.21 4.43
C THR A 452 -9.80 13.09 3.15
N LEU A 453 -9.15 12.82 2.02
CA LEU A 453 -9.72 12.49 0.72
C LEU A 453 -9.66 10.96 0.48
N TRP A 454 -9.73 10.52 -0.78
CA TRP A 454 -9.93 9.11 -1.13
C TRP A 454 -8.79 8.15 -0.76
N ARG A 455 -7.50 8.50 -0.94
CA ARG A 455 -6.44 7.48 -0.90
C ARG A 455 -5.13 7.89 -0.22
N GLY A 456 -4.49 6.96 0.47
CA GLY A 456 -3.11 7.12 0.94
C GLY A 456 -2.14 7.03 -0.24
N VAL A 457 -1.81 5.81 -0.64
CA VAL A 457 -0.85 5.47 -1.69
C VAL A 457 -1.58 4.85 -2.88
N TYR A 458 -1.46 5.42 -4.07
CA TYR A 458 -2.26 5.05 -5.25
C TYR A 458 -1.43 4.91 -6.53
N ALA A 459 -1.49 3.74 -7.15
CA ALA A 459 -0.91 3.48 -8.47
C ALA A 459 -2.02 3.15 -9.47
N GLN A 460 -2.07 3.89 -10.58
CA GLN A 460 -3.01 3.69 -11.68
C GLN A 460 -2.29 3.16 -12.92
N GLY A 461 -2.54 1.88 -13.22
CA GLY A 461 -2.04 1.18 -14.38
C GLY A 461 -2.67 1.69 -15.68
N SER A 462 -1.97 1.45 -16.77
CA SER A 462 -2.38 1.86 -18.12
C SER A 462 -3.33 0.88 -18.81
N GLY A 463 -3.62 -0.26 -18.17
CA GLY A 463 -4.21 -1.44 -18.83
C GLY A 463 -3.20 -2.27 -19.62
N ASN A 464 -1.92 -1.88 -19.66
CA ASN A 464 -0.83 -2.55 -20.38
C ASN A 464 0.37 -2.79 -19.44
N PRO A 465 0.79 -4.04 -19.19
CA PRO A 465 1.87 -4.33 -18.24
C PRO A 465 3.24 -3.82 -18.72
N SER A 466 3.42 -3.57 -20.02
CA SER A 466 4.62 -2.94 -20.60
C SER A 466 4.71 -1.43 -20.34
N VAL A 467 3.67 -0.84 -19.74
CA VAL A 467 3.56 0.59 -19.44
C VAL A 467 3.18 0.71 -17.95
N PRO A 468 4.12 0.37 -17.03
CA PRO A 468 3.82 0.20 -15.61
C PRO A 468 3.74 1.53 -14.86
N ALA A 469 2.98 1.58 -13.77
CA ALA A 469 2.98 2.70 -12.83
C ALA A 469 3.42 2.17 -11.46
N THR A 470 4.50 2.72 -10.90
CA THR A 470 5.27 2.04 -9.83
C THR A 470 5.49 2.90 -8.58
N ILE A 471 5.27 2.30 -7.40
CA ILE A 471 5.63 2.89 -6.11
C ILE A 471 6.47 1.88 -5.33
N THR A 472 7.62 2.30 -4.80
CA THR A 472 8.57 1.45 -4.07
C THR A 472 8.98 2.07 -2.73
N GLY A 473 8.49 1.54 -1.62
CA GLY A 473 8.90 1.88 -0.25
C GLY A 473 9.75 0.77 0.38
N THR A 474 10.89 1.08 1.00
CA THR A 474 11.80 0.03 1.54
C THR A 474 11.71 -0.17 3.06
N GLY A 475 11.22 0.83 3.80
CA GLY A 475 11.07 0.84 5.24
C GLY A 475 9.63 0.65 5.70
N HIS A 476 9.24 1.37 6.75
CA HIS A 476 7.87 1.34 7.27
C HIS A 476 7.02 2.49 6.70
N ALA A 477 5.75 2.21 6.43
CA ALA A 477 4.75 3.23 6.08
C ALA A 477 3.58 3.19 7.09
N ASP A 478 3.37 4.28 7.85
CA ASP A 478 2.13 4.48 8.61
C ASP A 478 1.19 5.36 7.77
N ILE A 479 0.02 4.81 7.41
CA ILE A 479 -0.90 5.37 6.42
C ILE A 479 -2.29 5.46 7.04
N THR A 480 -2.70 6.69 7.36
CA THR A 480 -4.06 7.00 7.82
C THR A 480 -4.87 7.60 6.68
N THR A 481 -6.11 7.13 6.46
CA THR A 481 -7.01 7.65 5.41
C THR A 481 -8.44 7.67 5.95
N VAL A 482 -8.98 8.87 6.16
CA VAL A 482 -10.24 9.08 6.88
C VAL A 482 -11.20 9.92 6.03
N LEU A 483 -12.18 9.26 5.43
CA LEU A 483 -13.35 9.91 4.85
C LEU A 483 -14.44 10.01 5.92
N ASP A 484 -14.52 11.17 6.57
CA ASP A 484 -15.59 11.47 7.52
C ASP A 484 -16.95 11.64 6.80
N SER A 485 -18.00 11.07 7.37
CA SER A 485 -19.39 11.24 6.96
C SER A 485 -20.02 12.55 7.44
N GLY A 486 -19.31 13.33 8.26
CA GLY A 486 -19.71 14.61 8.84
C GLY A 486 -20.08 15.72 7.84
N GLY A 487 -21.28 15.64 7.28
CA GLY A 487 -22.01 16.77 6.65
C GLY A 487 -21.51 17.30 5.31
N GLY A 488 -20.22 17.16 4.98
CA GLY A 488 -19.58 17.79 3.82
C GLY A 488 -19.82 17.13 2.45
N GLY A 489 -20.66 16.09 2.36
CA GLY A 489 -20.99 15.42 1.08
C GLY A 489 -19.84 14.61 0.45
N ARG A 490 -18.76 14.32 1.19
CA ARG A 490 -17.60 13.55 0.72
C ARG A 490 -17.92 12.05 0.56
N THR A 491 -18.41 11.66 -0.62
CA THR A 491 -18.58 10.24 -1.01
C THR A 491 -17.34 9.68 -1.72
N GLY A 492 -17.18 8.35 -1.71
CA GLY A 492 -16.09 7.61 -2.37
C GLY A 492 -15.56 6.43 -1.54
N THR A 493 -14.59 5.68 -2.08
CA THR A 493 -13.86 4.63 -1.34
C THR A 493 -12.65 5.24 -0.64
N ALA A 494 -12.50 4.97 0.67
CA ALA A 494 -11.28 5.31 1.41
C ALA A 494 -10.28 4.16 1.25
N ASP A 495 -9.15 4.34 0.59
CA ASP A 495 -8.18 3.26 0.33
C ASP A 495 -6.77 3.66 0.82
N ALA A 496 -6.25 3.04 1.87
CA ALA A 496 -4.91 3.38 2.38
C ALA A 496 -3.81 3.01 1.36
N VAL A 497 -3.88 1.84 0.74
CA VAL A 497 -3.04 1.46 -0.41
C VAL A 497 -3.90 0.89 -1.53
N ARG A 498 -3.80 1.44 -2.74
CA ARG A 498 -4.59 1.02 -3.92
C ARG A 498 -3.75 0.84 -5.17
N ALA A 499 -3.76 -0.35 -5.75
CA ALA A 499 -3.25 -0.62 -7.09
C ALA A 499 -4.44 -0.91 -8.02
N GLU A 500 -4.66 -0.07 -9.04
CA GLU A 500 -5.76 -0.21 -10.00
C GLU A 500 -5.25 -0.40 -11.42
N ALA A 501 -5.86 -1.35 -12.14
CA ALA A 501 -5.60 -1.70 -13.52
C ALA A 501 -4.23 -2.33 -13.80
N LEU A 502 -4.20 -3.16 -14.84
CA LEU A 502 -3.00 -3.87 -15.28
C LEU A 502 -1.83 -2.91 -15.55
N GLY A 503 -0.70 -3.18 -14.91
CA GLY A 503 0.49 -2.32 -14.91
C GLY A 503 0.69 -1.49 -13.64
N ALA A 504 -0.30 -1.38 -12.74
CA ALA A 504 -0.06 -0.82 -11.40
C ALA A 504 0.72 -1.81 -10.52
N ARG A 505 1.84 -1.38 -9.94
CA ARG A 505 2.56 -2.13 -8.89
C ARG A 505 2.96 -1.22 -7.75
N ILE A 506 2.58 -1.61 -6.54
CA ILE A 506 3.04 -1.00 -5.29
C ILE A 506 3.83 -2.06 -4.52
N THR A 507 5.09 -1.78 -4.21
CA THR A 507 5.95 -2.61 -3.37
C THR A 507 6.35 -1.80 -2.13
N LEU A 508 6.09 -2.30 -0.93
CA LEU A 508 6.41 -1.66 0.35
C LEU A 508 7.21 -2.63 1.26
N GLY A 509 7.85 -2.11 2.30
CA GLY A 509 8.51 -2.92 3.34
C GLY A 509 7.50 -3.54 4.30
N SER A 510 7.10 -2.77 5.32
CA SER A 510 5.94 -3.08 6.18
C SER A 510 5.00 -1.89 6.32
N VAL A 511 3.72 -2.14 6.64
CA VAL A 511 2.70 -1.09 6.74
C VAL A 511 1.94 -1.13 8.06
N THR A 512 1.58 0.05 8.53
CA THR A 512 0.44 0.25 9.44
C THR A 512 -0.62 1.03 8.66
N THR A 513 -1.83 0.51 8.50
CA THR A 513 -2.93 1.23 7.83
C THR A 513 -4.09 1.48 8.77
N ARG A 514 -4.63 2.70 8.77
CA ARG A 514 -5.82 3.10 9.53
C ARG A 514 -6.83 3.77 8.59
N THR A 515 -7.75 2.98 8.08
CA THR A 515 -8.73 3.43 7.08
C THR A 515 -10.12 3.60 7.71
N THR A 516 -10.78 4.71 7.39
CA THR A 516 -12.17 4.98 7.81
C THR A 516 -13.03 5.47 6.66
N GLY A 517 -14.18 4.83 6.44
CA GLY A 517 -15.17 5.23 5.43
C GLY A 517 -16.03 4.06 4.91
N THR A 518 -17.07 4.35 4.14
CA THR A 518 -17.88 3.31 3.46
C THR A 518 -17.13 2.75 2.25
N GLN A 519 -17.24 1.43 2.00
CA GLN A 519 -16.51 0.72 0.93
C GLN A 519 -14.98 0.93 1.00
N SER A 520 -14.47 1.17 2.21
CA SER A 520 -13.08 1.45 2.49
C SER A 520 -12.20 0.21 2.44
N ALA A 521 -10.89 0.38 2.18
CA ALA A 521 -9.90 -0.68 2.23
C ALA A 521 -8.61 -0.29 2.96
N GLY A 522 -8.01 -1.24 3.67
CA GLY A 522 -6.59 -1.18 4.04
C GLY A 522 -5.71 -1.33 2.79
N LEU A 523 -5.80 -2.49 2.13
CA LEU A 523 -5.11 -2.79 0.87
C LEU A 523 -6.13 -3.16 -0.22
N ARG A 524 -6.10 -2.50 -1.38
CA ARG A 524 -7.03 -2.73 -2.52
C ARG A 524 -6.28 -2.95 -3.84
N ALA A 525 -6.29 -4.17 -4.36
CA ALA A 525 -5.72 -4.55 -5.66
C ALA A 525 -6.84 -4.89 -6.65
N VAL A 526 -7.00 -4.11 -7.73
CA VAL A 526 -8.15 -4.25 -8.66
C VAL A 526 -7.74 -4.21 -10.14
N GLY A 527 -8.43 -4.97 -10.99
CA GLY A 527 -8.27 -4.94 -12.45
C GLY A 527 -6.89 -5.34 -13.00
N GLY A 528 -6.12 -6.16 -12.28
CA GLY A 528 -4.73 -6.53 -12.62
C GLY A 528 -3.65 -5.70 -11.91
N GLY A 529 -4.03 -4.90 -10.90
CA GLY A 529 -3.08 -4.19 -10.02
C GLY A 529 -2.42 -5.13 -9.01
N VAL A 530 -1.17 -4.84 -8.64
CA VAL A 530 -0.35 -5.66 -7.74
C VAL A 530 0.08 -4.86 -6.51
N ILE A 531 -0.13 -5.42 -5.31
CA ILE A 531 0.42 -4.92 -4.05
C ILE A 531 1.35 -6.00 -3.46
N GLU A 532 2.56 -5.61 -3.07
CA GLU A 532 3.55 -6.49 -2.48
C GLU A 532 4.15 -5.86 -1.21
N LEU A 533 4.02 -6.54 -0.08
CA LEU A 533 4.69 -6.20 1.18
C LEU A 533 5.86 -7.18 1.37
N THR A 534 7.08 -6.65 1.47
CA THR A 534 8.32 -7.43 1.39
C THR A 534 8.93 -7.79 2.75
N GLY A 535 8.43 -7.19 3.84
CA GLY A 535 8.87 -7.49 5.20
C GLY A 535 10.24 -6.90 5.51
N GLY A 536 11.10 -7.64 6.21
CA GLY A 536 12.51 -7.28 6.45
C GLY A 536 12.77 -6.10 7.42
N THR A 537 11.78 -5.24 7.66
CA THR A 537 11.86 -4.06 8.54
C THR A 537 11.92 -4.35 10.05
N GLY A 538 11.81 -5.62 10.46
CA GLY A 538 11.66 -6.02 11.87
C GLY A 538 10.31 -5.65 12.50
N ARG A 539 9.33 -5.20 11.70
CA ARG A 539 7.96 -4.90 12.12
C ARG A 539 6.95 -5.81 11.41
N ASN A 540 5.91 -6.18 12.14
CA ASN A 540 4.71 -6.80 11.59
C ASN A 540 3.80 -5.75 10.92
N ASN A 541 2.90 -6.21 10.06
CA ASN A 541 1.89 -5.36 9.42
C ASN A 541 0.62 -5.31 10.29
N GLU A 542 0.07 -4.12 10.48
CA GLU A 542 -1.25 -3.91 11.10
C GLU A 542 -2.17 -3.17 10.13
N ILE A 543 -3.29 -3.79 9.78
CA ILE A 543 -4.23 -3.32 8.75
C ILE A 543 -5.60 -3.14 9.40
N VAL A 544 -5.95 -1.91 9.78
CA VAL A 544 -7.21 -1.58 10.46
C VAL A 544 -8.14 -0.83 9.51
N THR A 545 -9.38 -1.31 9.36
CA THR A 545 -10.45 -0.64 8.59
C THR A 545 -11.72 -0.56 9.42
N SER A 546 -12.30 0.64 9.56
CA SER A 546 -13.35 0.92 10.55
C SER A 546 -14.36 1.96 10.09
N GLY A 547 -15.54 2.00 10.71
CA GLY A 547 -16.58 2.99 10.39
C GLY A 547 -17.21 2.83 9.00
N GLY A 548 -18.31 3.54 8.75
CA GLY A 548 -19.11 3.35 7.53
C GLY A 548 -19.76 1.96 7.48
N SER A 549 -19.84 1.39 6.28
CA SER A 549 -20.20 -0.02 6.04
C SER A 549 -19.42 -0.58 4.84
N GLN A 550 -19.43 -1.90 4.66
CA GLN A 550 -18.71 -2.62 3.62
C GLN A 550 -17.19 -2.35 3.66
N GLY A 551 -16.59 -2.35 4.85
CA GLY A 551 -15.15 -2.13 5.02
C GLY A 551 -14.33 -3.40 4.74
N TYR A 552 -13.18 -3.24 4.09
CA TYR A 552 -12.29 -4.35 3.71
C TYR A 552 -10.92 -4.21 4.35
N GLY A 553 -10.40 -5.25 4.99
CA GLY A 553 -9.01 -5.23 5.43
C GLY A 553 -8.05 -5.33 4.24
N ILE A 554 -8.19 -6.41 3.48
CA ILE A 554 -7.48 -6.66 2.23
C ILE A 554 -8.51 -7.07 1.16
N GLU A 555 -8.48 -6.44 -0.01
CA GLU A 555 -9.31 -6.81 -1.15
C GLU A 555 -8.46 -6.99 -2.42
N ALA A 556 -8.61 -8.14 -3.07
CA ALA A 556 -8.12 -8.40 -4.42
C ALA A 556 -9.29 -8.75 -5.35
N GLN A 557 -9.43 -8.06 -6.48
CA GLN A 557 -10.56 -8.22 -7.40
C GLN A 557 -10.16 -8.19 -8.89
N GLY A 558 -10.58 -9.20 -9.64
CA GLY A 558 -10.33 -9.36 -11.07
C GLY A 558 -9.03 -10.12 -11.38
N ALA A 559 -8.97 -10.71 -12.58
CA ALA A 559 -7.89 -11.60 -12.98
C ALA A 559 -6.52 -10.92 -12.94
N GLY A 560 -5.56 -11.56 -12.25
CA GLY A 560 -4.21 -11.04 -12.08
C GLY A 560 -4.05 -9.97 -10.99
N SER A 561 -5.14 -9.49 -10.39
CA SER A 561 -5.05 -8.66 -9.18
C SER A 561 -4.49 -9.47 -8.03
N SER A 562 -3.50 -8.93 -7.33
CA SER A 562 -2.84 -9.67 -6.24
C SER A 562 -2.38 -8.80 -5.08
N VAL A 563 -2.45 -9.36 -3.87
CA VAL A 563 -1.83 -8.84 -2.66
C VAL A 563 -0.94 -9.91 -2.04
N THR A 564 0.37 -9.67 -2.01
CA THR A 564 1.37 -10.66 -1.53
C THR A 564 2.15 -10.08 -0.34
N ILE A 565 2.19 -10.80 0.78
CA ILE A 565 2.79 -10.34 2.03
C ILE A 565 3.81 -11.36 2.57
N GLN A 566 5.08 -10.96 2.53
CA GLN A 566 6.24 -11.79 2.84
C GLN A 566 7.04 -11.21 4.03
N GLY A 567 7.77 -12.07 4.75
CA GLY A 567 8.82 -11.63 5.69
C GLY A 567 8.36 -10.89 6.94
N ALA A 568 7.07 -10.95 7.28
CA ALA A 568 6.44 -10.34 8.46
C ALA A 568 5.08 -11.03 8.76
N ASP A 569 4.61 -10.96 10.01
CA ASP A 569 3.22 -11.33 10.32
C ASP A 569 2.27 -10.22 9.88
N THR A 570 1.02 -10.56 9.58
CA THR A 570 -0.02 -9.60 9.21
C THR A 570 -1.24 -9.75 10.11
N THR A 571 -1.61 -8.67 10.79
CA THR A 571 -2.87 -8.56 11.54
C THR A 571 -3.84 -7.66 10.79
N VAL A 572 -5.05 -8.15 10.55
CA VAL A 572 -6.13 -7.46 9.84
C VAL A 572 -7.32 -7.29 10.78
N ARG A 573 -7.83 -6.07 10.92
CA ARG A 573 -8.95 -5.73 11.80
C ARG A 573 -10.06 -5.00 11.05
N THR A 574 -11.29 -5.51 11.11
CA THR A 574 -12.47 -4.86 10.53
C THR A 574 -13.65 -4.81 11.51
N SER A 575 -14.33 -3.66 11.58
CA SER A 575 -15.36 -3.43 12.62
C SER A 575 -16.65 -2.75 12.13
N ALA A 576 -16.73 -2.34 10.87
CA ALA A 576 -17.93 -1.74 10.29
C ALA A 576 -18.96 -2.79 9.86
N ALA A 577 -20.23 -2.41 9.68
CA ALA A 577 -21.25 -3.32 9.16
C ALA A 577 -20.89 -3.87 7.77
N ASP A 578 -21.30 -5.10 7.45
CA ASP A 578 -21.09 -5.78 6.15
C ASP A 578 -19.61 -5.91 5.71
N SER A 579 -18.67 -5.80 6.65
CA SER A 579 -17.23 -5.81 6.38
C SER A 579 -16.68 -7.20 6.02
N VAL A 580 -15.48 -7.24 5.47
CA VAL A 580 -14.70 -8.48 5.35
C VAL A 580 -13.24 -8.24 5.72
N GLY A 581 -12.64 -9.13 6.51
CA GLY A 581 -11.20 -9.10 6.77
C GLY A 581 -10.37 -9.23 5.49
N VAL A 582 -10.54 -10.31 4.73
CA VAL A 582 -9.84 -10.58 3.46
C VAL A 582 -10.80 -11.02 2.36
N VAL A 583 -10.74 -10.38 1.20
CA VAL A 583 -11.50 -10.74 -0.01
C VAL A 583 -10.56 -11.07 -1.17
N ALA A 584 -10.83 -12.17 -1.87
CA ALA A 584 -10.27 -12.45 -3.19
C ALA A 584 -11.42 -12.82 -4.15
N SER A 585 -11.56 -12.11 -5.27
CA SER A 585 -12.70 -12.28 -6.19
C SER A 585 -12.35 -12.18 -7.68
N GLY A 586 -12.92 -13.06 -8.51
CA GLY A 586 -12.80 -13.01 -9.97
C GLY A 586 -11.42 -13.34 -10.54
N GLY A 587 -10.75 -14.39 -10.06
CA GLY A 587 -9.42 -14.79 -10.51
C GLY A 587 -8.27 -14.03 -9.84
N ALA A 588 -8.52 -13.49 -8.65
CA ALA A 588 -7.55 -12.72 -7.86
C ALA A 588 -6.86 -13.58 -6.78
N THR A 589 -5.71 -13.13 -6.27
CA THR A 589 -4.97 -13.86 -5.23
C THR A 589 -4.56 -12.98 -4.04
N VAL A 590 -4.73 -13.50 -2.83
CA VAL A 590 -4.11 -12.93 -1.61
C VAL A 590 -3.21 -13.98 -0.99
N THR A 591 -1.94 -13.65 -0.79
CA THR A 591 -0.95 -14.54 -0.14
C THR A 591 -0.30 -13.81 1.03
N ALA A 592 -0.22 -14.46 2.18
CA ALA A 592 0.46 -13.94 3.37
C ALA A 592 1.33 -15.02 4.02
N THR A 593 2.31 -14.60 4.83
CA THR A 593 3.14 -15.53 5.63
C THR A 593 2.32 -16.03 6.82
N ASN A 594 2.28 -15.27 7.92
CA ASN A 594 1.30 -15.50 8.99
C ASN A 594 0.16 -14.47 8.83
N LEU A 595 -1.08 -14.94 8.87
CA LEU A 595 -2.28 -14.11 8.67
C LEU A 595 -3.18 -14.24 9.91
N SER A 596 -3.46 -13.10 10.56
CA SER A 596 -4.42 -12.98 11.64
C SER A 596 -5.53 -12.02 11.22
N VAL A 597 -6.79 -12.45 11.29
CA VAL A 597 -7.97 -11.69 10.87
C VAL A 597 -8.96 -11.61 12.03
N GLU A 598 -9.38 -10.40 12.37
CA GLU A 598 -10.32 -10.10 13.45
C GLU A 598 -11.44 -9.21 12.90
N THR A 599 -12.67 -9.73 12.89
CA THR A 599 -13.84 -9.05 12.29
C THR A 599 -14.99 -8.97 13.29
N THR A 600 -15.45 -7.77 13.62
CA THR A 600 -16.42 -7.53 14.71
C THR A 600 -17.69 -6.77 14.32
N GLY A 601 -17.83 -6.39 13.05
CA GLY A 601 -19.04 -5.73 12.55
C GLY A 601 -20.22 -6.69 12.34
N PRO A 602 -21.48 -6.21 12.41
CA PRO A 602 -22.64 -7.03 12.04
C PRO A 602 -22.55 -7.48 10.57
N SER A 603 -23.09 -8.66 10.24
CA SER A 603 -23.12 -9.20 8.87
C SER A 603 -21.75 -9.34 8.19
N SER A 604 -20.67 -9.37 8.96
CA SER A 604 -19.31 -9.29 8.46
C SER A 604 -18.63 -10.67 8.45
N ASP A 605 -17.72 -10.92 7.50
CA ASP A 605 -17.00 -12.20 7.37
C ASP A 605 -15.49 -12.04 7.63
N GLY A 606 -14.80 -13.12 7.99
CA GLY A 606 -13.35 -13.12 8.14
C GLY A 606 -12.63 -13.13 6.79
N ILE A 607 -12.77 -14.23 6.05
CA ILE A 607 -12.19 -14.44 4.71
C ILE A 607 -13.33 -14.80 3.75
N ARG A 608 -13.38 -14.16 2.58
CA ARG A 608 -14.37 -14.44 1.52
C ARG A 608 -13.68 -14.63 0.17
N VAL A 609 -13.82 -15.81 -0.44
CA VAL A 609 -13.19 -16.15 -1.72
C VAL A 609 -14.24 -16.49 -2.77
N ALA A 610 -14.20 -15.78 -3.91
CA ALA A 610 -15.22 -15.83 -4.94
C ALA A 610 -14.64 -16.03 -6.35
N ASN A 611 -15.35 -16.79 -7.20
CA ASN A 611 -15.13 -16.90 -8.64
C ASN A 611 -13.64 -17.13 -9.04
N GLY A 612 -13.12 -18.33 -8.81
CA GLY A 612 -11.79 -18.77 -9.30
C GLY A 612 -10.60 -18.12 -8.59
N SER A 613 -10.81 -17.58 -7.38
CA SER A 613 -9.79 -16.83 -6.63
C SER A 613 -9.11 -17.69 -5.56
N ALA A 614 -8.00 -17.20 -4.98
CA ALA A 614 -7.27 -17.90 -3.92
C ALA A 614 -6.91 -16.99 -2.74
N VAL A 615 -7.04 -17.50 -1.52
CA VAL A 615 -6.42 -16.93 -0.31
C VAL A 615 -5.50 -17.97 0.33
N VAL A 616 -4.23 -17.61 0.53
CA VAL A 616 -3.18 -18.51 1.02
C VAL A 616 -2.44 -17.88 2.20
N ALA A 617 -2.44 -18.55 3.35
CA ALA A 617 -1.50 -18.29 4.43
C ALA A 617 -0.48 -19.44 4.48
N THR A 618 0.81 -19.14 4.27
CA THR A 618 1.87 -20.17 4.18
C THR A 618 2.40 -20.60 5.54
N GLY A 619 2.16 -19.80 6.57
CA GLY A 619 2.33 -20.10 8.00
C GLY A 619 0.97 -20.27 8.69
N ALA A 620 0.78 -19.65 9.85
CA ALA A 620 -0.47 -19.74 10.60
C ALA A 620 -1.61 -18.91 9.97
N MET A 621 -2.83 -19.43 10.02
CA MET A 621 -4.07 -18.74 9.65
C MET A 621 -4.98 -18.61 10.88
N ASN A 622 -5.05 -17.42 11.45
CA ASN A 622 -5.99 -17.08 12.51
C ASN A 622 -7.12 -16.23 11.94
N VAL A 623 -8.37 -16.62 12.21
CA VAL A 623 -9.58 -15.92 11.78
C VAL A 623 -10.57 -15.96 12.93
N ASN A 624 -10.97 -14.80 13.44
CA ASN A 624 -11.92 -14.64 14.53
C ASN A 624 -13.03 -13.66 14.11
N VAL A 625 -14.28 -14.12 14.12
CA VAL A 625 -15.44 -13.31 13.71
C VAL A 625 -16.46 -13.22 14.85
N ALA A 626 -16.77 -11.99 15.27
CA ALA A 626 -17.70 -11.69 16.34
C ALA A 626 -18.74 -10.66 15.87
N GLY A 627 -19.56 -11.06 14.87
CA GLY A 627 -20.39 -10.17 14.05
C GLY A 627 -21.86 -10.58 13.94
N GLY A 628 -22.38 -11.31 14.92
CA GLY A 628 -23.65 -12.03 14.80
C GLY A 628 -23.48 -13.39 14.13
N GLY A 629 -24.59 -14.05 13.76
CA GLY A 629 -24.54 -15.39 13.18
C GLY A 629 -25.75 -15.71 12.30
N GLY A 630 -25.46 -16.26 11.13
CA GLY A 630 -26.41 -16.80 10.17
C GLY A 630 -25.73 -17.82 9.25
N ALA A 631 -26.52 -18.44 8.37
CA ALA A 631 -26.10 -19.58 7.55
C ALA A 631 -25.91 -19.22 6.05
N ALA A 632 -25.52 -17.99 5.74
CA ALA A 632 -25.06 -17.56 4.42
C ALA A 632 -23.78 -16.73 4.55
N CYS A 633 -23.03 -16.56 3.46
CA CYS A 633 -21.94 -15.57 3.47
C CYS A 633 -22.48 -14.14 3.70
N ALA A 634 -21.66 -13.26 4.27
CA ALA A 634 -22.07 -11.98 4.85
C ALA A 634 -23.06 -12.10 6.03
N GLN A 635 -22.93 -13.15 6.85
CA GLN A 635 -23.70 -13.33 8.09
C GLN A 635 -22.84 -13.90 9.24
N GLY A 636 -21.59 -13.44 9.38
CA GLY A 636 -20.70 -13.91 10.44
C GLY A 636 -19.97 -15.20 10.08
N VAL A 637 -19.47 -15.35 8.84
CA VAL A 637 -18.72 -16.54 8.43
C VAL A 637 -17.22 -16.29 8.60
N ALA A 638 -16.49 -17.18 9.30
CA ALA A 638 -15.03 -17.03 9.37
C ALA A 638 -14.35 -17.28 8.01
N ILE A 639 -14.68 -18.37 7.31
CA ILE A 639 -14.19 -18.64 5.95
C ILE A 639 -15.37 -18.97 5.01
N CYS A 640 -15.68 -18.05 4.09
CA CYS A 640 -16.65 -18.24 3.00
C CYS A 640 -15.94 -18.55 1.67
N VAL A 641 -16.38 -19.58 0.96
CA VAL A 641 -15.92 -19.94 -0.39
C VAL A 641 -17.13 -20.07 -1.33
N THR A 642 -17.07 -19.46 -2.51
CA THR A 642 -18.17 -19.44 -3.49
C THR A 642 -17.68 -19.34 -4.94
N GLY A 643 -18.43 -19.85 -5.90
CA GLY A 643 -18.08 -19.85 -7.33
C GLY A 643 -16.93 -20.78 -7.72
N ASP A 644 -16.91 -21.18 -8.99
CA ASP A 644 -16.06 -22.25 -9.51
C ASP A 644 -14.56 -22.03 -9.25
N GLY A 645 -13.85 -23.07 -8.80
CA GLY A 645 -12.39 -23.06 -8.60
C GLY A 645 -11.88 -22.20 -7.44
N SER A 646 -12.75 -21.55 -6.66
CA SER A 646 -12.35 -20.74 -5.50
C SER A 646 -11.67 -21.57 -4.41
N SER A 647 -10.59 -21.06 -3.83
CA SER A 647 -9.78 -21.81 -2.86
C SER A 647 -9.26 -21.02 -1.67
N VAL A 648 -9.15 -21.71 -0.53
CA VAL A 648 -8.51 -21.23 0.71
C VAL A 648 -7.52 -22.28 1.19
N SER A 649 -6.28 -21.86 1.47
CA SER A 649 -5.25 -22.69 2.08
C SER A 649 -4.64 -21.97 3.27
N GLY A 650 -4.57 -22.64 4.42
CA GLY A 650 -4.07 -22.03 5.66
C GLY A 650 -3.46 -23.02 6.62
N GLY A 651 -2.48 -22.55 7.39
CA GLY A 651 -1.72 -23.38 8.32
C GLY A 651 -0.61 -24.17 7.63
N SER A 652 0.44 -24.47 8.39
CA SER A 652 1.57 -25.30 7.97
C SER A 652 1.93 -26.28 9.08
N THR A 653 2.46 -27.44 8.71
CA THR A 653 2.93 -28.47 9.66
C THR A 653 4.11 -28.01 10.53
N ALA A 654 4.76 -26.90 10.17
CA ALA A 654 5.80 -26.24 10.97
C ALA A 654 5.34 -24.95 11.67
N ALA A 655 4.08 -24.53 11.48
CA ALA A 655 3.55 -23.29 12.06
C ALA A 655 2.84 -23.53 13.40
N ALA A 656 2.67 -22.45 14.17
CA ALA A 656 1.79 -22.43 15.33
C ALA A 656 0.34 -22.79 14.96
N THR A 657 -0.41 -23.30 15.92
CA THR A 657 -1.81 -23.72 15.73
C THR A 657 -2.66 -22.55 15.20
N SER A 658 -3.33 -22.81 14.09
CA SER A 658 -4.25 -21.91 13.41
C SER A 658 -5.62 -21.97 14.10
N SER A 659 -6.32 -20.86 14.24
CA SER A 659 -7.66 -20.82 14.85
C SER A 659 -8.69 -20.21 13.88
N VAL A 660 -9.79 -20.91 13.65
CA VAL A 660 -10.90 -20.46 12.79
C VAL A 660 -12.17 -20.47 13.63
N GLN A 661 -12.53 -19.30 14.13
CA GLN A 661 -13.54 -19.12 15.17
C GLN A 661 -14.60 -18.12 14.72
N SER A 662 -15.87 -18.38 15.01
CA SER A 662 -16.95 -17.43 14.69
C SER A 662 -18.11 -17.47 15.69
N THR A 663 -18.85 -16.35 15.81
CA THR A 663 -20.21 -16.32 16.34
C THR A 663 -21.25 -16.90 15.38
N GLY A 664 -20.93 -16.97 14.09
CA GLY A 664 -21.67 -17.69 13.05
C GLY A 664 -20.93 -18.98 12.63
N THR A 665 -21.07 -19.38 11.36
CA THR A 665 -20.42 -20.59 10.81
C THR A 665 -18.89 -20.40 10.67
N ALA A 666 -18.10 -21.43 10.97
CA ALA A 666 -16.64 -21.35 10.85
C ALA A 666 -16.17 -21.51 9.40
N VAL A 667 -16.69 -22.51 8.66
CA VAL A 667 -16.40 -22.69 7.23
C VAL A 667 -17.70 -22.88 6.45
N ARG A 668 -17.94 -22.04 5.44
CA ARG A 668 -19.08 -22.19 4.52
C ARG A 668 -18.66 -22.24 3.06
N MET A 669 -19.28 -23.14 2.32
CA MET A 669 -19.10 -23.29 0.88
C MET A 669 -20.47 -23.20 0.18
N GLU A 670 -20.62 -22.23 -0.72
CA GLU A 670 -21.88 -21.97 -1.43
C GLU A 670 -21.88 -22.56 -2.86
N ALA A 671 -22.63 -21.96 -3.79
CA ALA A 671 -22.75 -22.50 -5.15
C ALA A 671 -21.45 -22.36 -5.94
N GLY A 672 -20.96 -23.46 -6.51
CA GLY A 672 -19.75 -23.47 -7.35
C GLY A 672 -19.15 -24.87 -7.53
N ALA A 673 -18.38 -25.06 -8.61
CA ALA A 673 -17.72 -26.32 -8.93
C ALA A 673 -16.23 -26.34 -8.52
N ASN A 674 -15.75 -27.48 -8.00
CA ASN A 674 -14.33 -27.71 -7.68
C ASN A 674 -13.71 -26.69 -6.70
N MET A 675 -14.48 -26.20 -5.72
CA MET A 675 -13.97 -25.30 -4.67
C MET A 675 -13.17 -26.07 -3.62
N ALA A 676 -12.13 -25.47 -3.03
CA ALA A 676 -11.28 -26.17 -2.06
C ALA A 676 -10.94 -25.33 -0.82
N ALA A 677 -11.21 -25.86 0.37
CA ALA A 677 -10.69 -25.34 1.63
C ALA A 677 -9.70 -26.37 2.23
N THR A 678 -8.48 -25.94 2.58
CA THR A 678 -7.46 -26.81 3.20
C THR A 678 -6.86 -26.13 4.42
N LEU A 679 -7.04 -26.75 5.60
CA LEU A 679 -6.66 -26.17 6.88
C LEU A 679 -5.79 -27.15 7.68
N ASN A 680 -4.54 -26.76 7.90
CA ASN A 680 -3.52 -27.57 8.55
C ASN A 680 -3.23 -27.06 9.98
N ASN A 681 -3.08 -27.95 10.96
CA ASN A 681 -2.86 -27.59 12.37
C ASN A 681 -3.91 -26.57 12.88
N ALA A 682 -5.18 -26.79 12.54
CA ALA A 682 -6.25 -25.79 12.73
C ALA A 682 -7.28 -26.22 13.78
N VAL A 683 -7.76 -25.27 14.60
CA VAL A 683 -8.86 -25.44 15.54
C VAL A 683 -10.07 -24.66 15.03
N LEU A 684 -11.12 -25.37 14.65
CA LEU A 684 -12.39 -24.84 14.16
C LEU A 684 -13.45 -24.89 15.27
N THR A 685 -14.00 -23.74 15.64
CA THR A 685 -15.09 -23.64 16.64
C THR A 685 -16.14 -22.61 16.21
N THR A 686 -17.35 -22.77 16.73
CA THR A 686 -18.37 -21.71 16.73
C THR A 686 -18.93 -21.51 18.12
N SER A 687 -19.12 -20.25 18.53
CA SER A 687 -19.82 -19.89 19.76
C SER A 687 -21.32 -19.65 19.54
N GLY A 688 -21.82 -19.83 18.32
CA GLY A 688 -23.24 -19.70 17.98
C GLY A 688 -24.07 -20.86 18.51
N VAL A 689 -25.19 -20.56 19.15
CA VAL A 689 -26.17 -21.58 19.60
C VAL A 689 -27.08 -21.93 18.44
N GLY A 690 -27.19 -23.22 18.10
CA GLY A 690 -27.94 -23.69 16.94
C GLY A 690 -27.30 -23.36 15.58
N ILE A 691 -26.02 -22.99 15.56
CA ILE A 691 -25.27 -22.67 14.34
C ILE A 691 -24.36 -23.83 13.96
N ASP A 692 -24.45 -24.27 12.70
CA ASP A 692 -23.58 -25.32 12.15
C ASP A 692 -22.14 -24.80 11.98
N LEU A 693 -21.16 -25.61 12.41
CA LEU A 693 -19.74 -25.28 12.30
C LEU A 693 -19.27 -25.22 10.84
N ILE A 694 -19.70 -26.20 10.05
CA ILE A 694 -19.38 -26.32 8.62
C ILE A 694 -20.70 -26.42 7.84
N SER A 695 -20.88 -25.57 6.82
CA SER A 695 -22.10 -25.51 6.01
C SER A 695 -21.77 -25.57 4.52
N VAL A 696 -22.46 -26.43 3.76
CA VAL A 696 -22.24 -26.62 2.32
C VAL A 696 -23.59 -26.57 1.58
N SER A 697 -23.69 -25.78 0.51
CA SER A 697 -24.94 -25.53 -0.20
C SER A 697 -24.71 -25.20 -1.68
N GLY A 698 -24.97 -26.16 -2.58
CA GLY A 698 -24.78 -26.00 -4.02
C GLY A 698 -23.34 -26.22 -4.50
N ALA A 699 -22.47 -26.79 -3.67
CA ALA A 699 -21.08 -27.10 -4.04
C ALA A 699 -21.05 -28.35 -4.92
N THR A 700 -20.34 -28.33 -6.05
CA THR A 700 -20.39 -29.41 -7.06
C THR A 700 -19.01 -29.84 -7.55
N GLY A 701 -18.97 -30.92 -8.34
CA GLY A 701 -17.74 -31.46 -8.91
C GLY A 701 -16.81 -32.00 -7.83
N SER A 702 -15.54 -31.61 -7.86
CA SER A 702 -14.52 -32.05 -6.90
C SER A 702 -14.42 -31.11 -5.68
N SER A 703 -15.54 -30.52 -5.23
CA SER A 703 -15.50 -29.55 -4.13
C SER A 703 -15.17 -30.21 -2.78
N ALA A 704 -14.26 -29.63 -2.01
CA ALA A 704 -13.67 -30.30 -0.84
C ALA A 704 -13.33 -29.38 0.35
N LEU A 705 -13.43 -29.94 1.55
CA LEU A 705 -12.76 -29.46 2.77
C LEU A 705 -11.76 -30.52 3.23
N ASN A 706 -10.50 -30.13 3.40
CA ASN A 706 -9.41 -30.99 3.85
C ASN A 706 -8.87 -30.48 5.20
N LEU A 707 -8.94 -31.30 6.24
CA LEU A 707 -8.47 -30.98 7.59
C LEU A 707 -7.29 -31.90 7.97
N HIS A 708 -6.09 -31.33 8.12
CA HIS A 708 -4.86 -32.09 8.44
C HIS A 708 -4.31 -31.69 9.82
N ASN A 709 -4.19 -32.64 10.75
CA ASN A 709 -3.74 -32.41 12.13
C ASN A 709 -4.60 -31.35 12.86
N SER A 710 -5.92 -31.39 12.64
CA SER A 710 -6.85 -30.33 13.03
C SER A 710 -7.88 -30.81 14.05
N THR A 711 -8.62 -29.89 14.66
CA THR A 711 -9.76 -30.19 15.54
C THR A 711 -10.95 -29.34 15.10
N ALA A 712 -12.12 -29.96 14.93
CA ALA A 712 -13.36 -29.27 14.59
C ALA A 712 -14.47 -29.67 15.57
N THR A 713 -15.01 -28.69 16.30
CA THR A 713 -15.97 -28.91 17.39
C THR A 713 -17.22 -28.07 17.15
N ALA A 714 -18.38 -28.74 17.02
CA ALA A 714 -19.66 -28.10 16.83
C ALA A 714 -20.09 -27.23 18.03
N GLY A 715 -20.81 -26.15 17.74
CA GLY A 715 -21.43 -25.30 18.76
C GLY A 715 -22.65 -25.95 19.43
N THR A 716 -23.08 -25.40 20.56
CA THR A 716 -24.23 -25.93 21.33
C THR A 716 -25.50 -25.98 20.48
N GLY A 717 -25.95 -27.19 20.15
CA GLY A 717 -27.17 -27.43 19.37
C GLY A 717 -27.04 -27.24 17.85
N GLY A 718 -25.84 -26.96 17.34
CA GLY A 718 -25.53 -26.96 15.90
C GLY A 718 -24.90 -28.27 15.43
N LEU A 719 -24.81 -28.46 14.12
CA LEU A 719 -24.12 -29.61 13.52
C LEU A 719 -22.61 -29.35 13.38
N LEU A 720 -21.84 -30.43 13.31
CA LEU A 720 -20.46 -30.38 12.83
C LEU A 720 -20.42 -30.03 11.33
N LEU A 721 -21.29 -30.68 10.55
CA LEU A 721 -21.39 -30.51 9.10
C LEU A 721 -22.86 -30.62 8.65
N ASN A 722 -23.31 -29.63 7.88
CA ASN A 722 -24.62 -29.60 7.22
C ASN A 722 -24.46 -29.39 5.72
N VAL A 723 -24.90 -30.35 4.89
CA VAL A 723 -24.75 -30.33 3.42
C VAL A 723 -26.11 -30.37 2.74
N THR A 724 -26.34 -29.43 1.81
CA THR A 724 -27.68 -29.14 1.24
C THR A 724 -27.64 -28.81 -0.25
N ASN A 725 -28.81 -28.78 -0.89
CA ASN A 725 -29.04 -28.22 -2.24
C ASN A 725 -28.16 -28.84 -3.34
N GLY A 726 -28.35 -30.14 -3.60
CA GLY A 726 -27.71 -30.87 -4.70
C GLY A 726 -26.19 -31.01 -4.60
N SER A 727 -25.61 -30.85 -3.41
CA SER A 727 -24.15 -30.74 -3.28
C SER A 727 -23.43 -32.08 -3.50
N THR A 728 -22.32 -32.04 -4.23
CA THR A 728 -21.31 -33.11 -4.31
C THR A 728 -20.03 -32.64 -3.63
N PHE A 729 -19.68 -33.26 -2.51
CA PHE A 729 -18.68 -32.75 -1.58
C PHE A 729 -17.75 -33.85 -1.04
N ALA A 730 -16.46 -33.54 -0.90
CA ALA A 730 -15.47 -34.37 -0.22
C ALA A 730 -15.08 -33.76 1.13
N PHE A 731 -15.01 -34.60 2.17
CA PHE A 731 -14.57 -34.18 3.50
C PHE A 731 -13.41 -35.07 3.97
N ASP A 732 -12.19 -34.61 3.72
CA ASP A 732 -10.97 -35.34 4.03
C ASP A 732 -10.41 -34.94 5.41
N ASN A 733 -10.11 -35.93 6.24
CA ASN A 733 -9.70 -35.73 7.62
C ASN A 733 -8.52 -36.64 7.96
N ASP A 734 -7.33 -36.06 8.00
CA ASP A 734 -6.06 -36.72 8.31
C ASP A 734 -5.56 -36.26 9.69
N ARG A 735 -5.35 -37.17 10.64
CA ARG A 735 -4.95 -36.85 12.05
C ARG A 735 -5.89 -35.84 12.73
N THR A 736 -7.15 -35.83 12.34
CA THR A 736 -8.12 -34.78 12.71
C THR A 736 -9.17 -35.29 13.69
N THR A 737 -9.45 -34.49 14.72
CA THR A 737 -10.50 -34.75 15.71
C THR A 737 -11.77 -34.00 15.34
N LEU A 738 -12.89 -34.71 15.25
CA LEU A 738 -14.19 -34.19 14.86
C LEU A 738 -15.22 -34.46 15.97
N ILE A 739 -15.93 -33.42 16.41
CA ILE A 739 -16.93 -33.52 17.48
C ILE A 739 -18.23 -32.82 17.04
N GLY A 740 -19.31 -33.60 16.93
CA GLY A 740 -20.65 -33.13 16.57
C GLY A 740 -21.29 -33.97 15.47
N ASP A 741 -22.60 -33.82 15.31
CA ASP A 741 -23.41 -34.61 14.38
C ASP A 741 -23.30 -34.08 12.92
N ILE A 742 -23.47 -34.97 11.95
CA ILE A 742 -23.38 -34.69 10.51
C ILE A 742 -24.73 -34.94 9.83
N LYS A 743 -25.19 -33.97 9.02
CA LYS A 743 -26.42 -34.07 8.22
C LYS A 743 -26.19 -33.74 6.76
N VAL A 744 -26.84 -34.48 5.87
CA VAL A 744 -26.80 -34.32 4.42
C VAL A 744 -28.23 -34.41 3.88
N SER A 745 -28.62 -33.53 2.96
CA SER A 745 -29.91 -33.59 2.29
C SER A 745 -29.98 -34.76 1.29
N ALA A 746 -31.17 -35.31 1.05
CA ALA A 746 -31.34 -36.53 0.23
C ALA A 746 -30.98 -36.36 -1.27
N ASP A 747 -30.82 -35.12 -1.73
CA ASP A 747 -30.34 -34.71 -3.04
C ASP A 747 -28.81 -34.44 -3.09
N SER A 748 -28.13 -34.46 -1.93
CA SER A 748 -26.69 -34.22 -1.81
C SER A 748 -25.91 -35.52 -1.57
N THR A 749 -24.60 -35.52 -1.84
CA THR A 749 -23.67 -36.63 -1.61
C THR A 749 -22.37 -36.13 -0.98
N VAL A 750 -22.04 -36.69 0.20
CA VAL A 750 -20.76 -36.45 0.88
C VAL A 750 -19.91 -37.70 0.85
N ASN A 751 -18.67 -37.57 0.39
CA ASN A 751 -17.64 -38.60 0.45
C ASN A 751 -16.63 -38.22 1.55
N MET A 752 -16.70 -38.92 2.69
CA MET A 752 -15.94 -38.62 3.89
C MET A 752 -14.85 -39.67 4.14
N ALA A 753 -13.67 -39.22 4.55
CA ALA A 753 -12.56 -40.11 4.91
C ALA A 753 -11.98 -39.75 6.29
N LEU A 754 -11.71 -40.77 7.10
CA LEU A 754 -10.95 -40.69 8.34
C LEU A 754 -9.62 -41.44 8.15
N ARG A 755 -8.50 -40.72 8.27
CA ARG A 755 -7.14 -41.20 7.97
C ARG A 755 -6.14 -40.93 9.10
N ASN A 756 -5.13 -41.79 9.23
CA ASN A 756 -3.95 -41.65 10.08
C ASN A 756 -4.23 -41.30 11.55
N GLY A 757 -5.29 -41.87 12.14
CA GLY A 757 -5.66 -41.66 13.54
C GLY A 757 -6.75 -40.61 13.76
N SER A 758 -7.44 -40.17 12.69
CA SER A 758 -8.62 -39.31 12.82
C SER A 758 -9.73 -39.96 13.66
N ALA A 759 -10.44 -39.14 14.42
CA ALA A 759 -11.51 -39.57 15.32
C ALA A 759 -12.76 -38.71 15.14
N LEU A 760 -13.91 -39.35 14.89
CA LEU A 760 -15.22 -38.68 14.84
C LEU A 760 -16.06 -39.07 16.06
N THR A 761 -16.64 -38.12 16.78
CA THR A 761 -17.68 -38.34 17.80
C THR A 761 -18.97 -37.67 17.36
N GLY A 762 -19.99 -38.47 16.97
CA GLY A 762 -21.26 -37.93 16.48
C GLY A 762 -22.15 -38.94 15.75
N LYS A 763 -23.37 -38.50 15.41
CA LYS A 763 -24.31 -39.16 14.49
C LYS A 763 -23.99 -38.77 13.03
N ILE A 764 -24.35 -39.64 12.07
CA ILE A 764 -24.23 -39.41 10.63
C ILE A 764 -25.59 -39.61 9.94
N ASP A 765 -26.00 -38.73 9.01
CA ASP A 765 -27.32 -38.81 8.35
C ASP A 765 -27.43 -38.05 7.00
N PRO A 766 -27.10 -38.64 5.83
CA PRO A 766 -26.17 -39.77 5.63
C PRO A 766 -24.91 -39.41 4.80
N VAL A 767 -23.84 -40.20 4.89
CA VAL A 767 -22.62 -40.03 4.04
C VAL A 767 -22.12 -41.35 3.45
N ASN A 768 -21.19 -41.26 2.49
CA ASN A 768 -20.28 -42.34 2.14
C ASN A 768 -19.02 -42.21 3.02
N LEU A 769 -18.67 -43.22 3.81
CA LEU A 769 -17.59 -43.15 4.80
C LEU A 769 -16.50 -44.19 4.56
N ASN A 770 -15.24 -43.75 4.58
CA ASN A 770 -14.07 -44.62 4.64
C ASN A 770 -13.29 -44.38 5.94
N ILE A 771 -13.11 -45.43 6.76
CA ILE A 771 -12.34 -45.40 8.00
C ILE A 771 -11.10 -46.31 7.86
N ASP A 772 -9.91 -45.72 7.91
CA ASP A 772 -8.66 -46.49 7.87
C ASP A 772 -8.37 -47.25 9.17
N ALA A 773 -7.38 -48.16 9.13
CA ALA A 773 -7.05 -49.07 10.24
C ALA A 773 -6.59 -48.39 11.55
N SER A 774 -6.26 -47.10 11.50
CA SER A 774 -5.82 -46.31 12.66
C SER A 774 -6.90 -45.38 13.21
N SER A 775 -7.95 -45.14 12.43
CA SER A 775 -8.97 -44.13 12.69
C SER A 775 -10.22 -44.72 13.38
N ARG A 776 -11.04 -43.86 14.01
CA ARG A 776 -12.24 -44.32 14.73
C ARG A 776 -13.48 -43.44 14.56
N TRP A 777 -14.64 -44.04 14.76
CA TRP A 777 -15.93 -43.34 14.88
C TRP A 777 -16.66 -43.79 16.15
N ASP A 778 -16.90 -42.83 17.05
CA ASP A 778 -17.64 -42.99 18.29
C ASP A 778 -19.10 -42.52 18.07
N VAL A 779 -20.02 -43.49 17.96
CA VAL A 779 -21.40 -43.29 17.54
C VAL A 779 -22.28 -42.82 18.71
N THR A 780 -22.78 -41.59 18.62
CA THR A 780 -23.65 -40.97 19.64
C THR A 780 -25.13 -41.33 19.50
N GLY A 781 -25.61 -41.62 18.28
CA GLY A 781 -27.02 -41.87 17.99
C GLY A 781 -27.28 -42.67 16.71
N ASN A 782 -28.55 -43.00 16.46
CA ASN A 782 -28.99 -43.71 15.25
C ASN A 782 -28.51 -42.98 13.99
N SER A 783 -27.75 -43.68 13.15
CA SER A 783 -27.04 -43.10 12.01
C SER A 783 -27.36 -43.84 10.71
N VAL A 784 -27.26 -43.15 9.57
CA VAL A 784 -27.52 -43.68 8.24
C VAL A 784 -26.33 -43.39 7.32
N LEU A 785 -25.95 -44.32 6.45
CA LEU A 785 -24.85 -44.19 5.48
C LEU A 785 -25.25 -44.77 4.11
N GLY A 786 -24.74 -44.16 3.04
CA GLY A 786 -24.85 -44.75 1.70
C GLY A 786 -23.90 -45.95 1.55
N THR A 787 -22.63 -45.73 1.91
CA THR A 787 -21.58 -46.76 1.90
C THR A 787 -20.67 -46.62 3.11
N LEU A 788 -20.12 -47.75 3.58
CA LEU A 788 -19.16 -47.80 4.67
C LEU A 788 -18.03 -48.78 4.38
N THR A 789 -16.82 -48.25 4.18
CA THR A 789 -15.57 -49.01 4.10
C THR A 789 -14.84 -48.90 5.44
N HIS A 790 -14.56 -50.03 6.08
CA HIS A 790 -14.24 -50.07 7.50
C HIS A 790 -13.03 -50.98 7.82
N ALA A 791 -11.85 -50.37 7.97
CA ALA A 791 -10.66 -51.03 8.50
C ALA A 791 -10.36 -50.65 9.96
N GLY A 792 -10.88 -49.51 10.44
CA GLY A 792 -10.63 -48.98 11.78
C GLY A 792 -11.53 -49.54 12.88
N THR A 793 -11.91 -48.67 13.84
CA THR A 793 -12.82 -49.02 14.94
C THR A 793 -14.08 -48.16 14.94
N ILE A 794 -15.26 -48.79 15.08
CA ILE A 794 -16.53 -48.12 15.37
C ILE A 794 -16.96 -48.48 16.78
N ASN A 795 -17.18 -47.48 17.63
CA ASN A 795 -17.64 -47.65 19.00
C ASN A 795 -19.07 -47.16 19.14
N MET A 796 -20.02 -48.03 19.45
CA MET A 796 -21.33 -47.59 19.91
C MET A 796 -21.18 -47.04 21.33
N LEU A 797 -21.27 -45.71 21.51
CA LEU A 797 -21.19 -45.13 22.86
C LEU A 797 -22.43 -45.52 23.69
N PRO A 798 -22.33 -45.67 25.02
CA PRO A 798 -23.50 -45.91 25.87
C PRO A 798 -24.55 -44.80 25.71
N GLY A 799 -25.83 -45.17 25.67
CA GLY A 799 -26.93 -44.21 25.55
C GLY A 799 -27.16 -43.42 26.84
N ALA A 800 -28.15 -42.51 26.81
CA ALA A 800 -28.66 -41.90 28.04
C ALA A 800 -29.16 -43.00 28.99
N GLY A 801 -28.69 -43.02 30.24
CA GLY A 801 -28.85 -44.14 31.18
C GLY A 801 -27.64 -45.11 31.23
N GLY A 802 -26.59 -44.87 30.44
CA GLY A 802 -25.39 -45.70 30.41
C GLY A 802 -25.62 -47.02 29.68
N LEU A 803 -25.03 -48.11 30.17
CA LEU A 803 -25.16 -49.43 29.54
C LEU A 803 -26.61 -49.94 29.53
N GLY A 804 -27.40 -49.67 30.58
CA GLY A 804 -28.84 -49.99 30.58
C GLY A 804 -29.72 -49.05 29.75
N GLY A 805 -29.12 -48.13 28.99
CA GLY A 805 -29.79 -47.06 28.25
C GLY A 805 -30.24 -47.42 26.84
N THR A 806 -30.50 -46.40 26.02
CA THR A 806 -30.98 -46.56 24.64
C THR A 806 -29.89 -47.10 23.70
N TYR A 807 -30.21 -48.21 23.03
CA TYR A 807 -29.38 -48.83 21.99
C TYR A 807 -29.57 -48.14 20.63
N LYS A 808 -28.56 -48.26 19.76
CA LYS A 808 -28.44 -47.53 18.50
C LYS A 808 -28.33 -48.48 17.31
N THR A 809 -28.90 -48.05 16.19
CA THR A 809 -28.70 -48.69 14.88
C THR A 809 -27.85 -47.79 13.99
N VAL A 810 -26.80 -48.37 13.39
CA VAL A 810 -26.13 -47.79 12.21
C VAL A 810 -26.69 -48.50 10.99
N THR A 811 -27.48 -47.80 10.18
CA THR A 811 -28.01 -48.27 8.90
C THR A 811 -27.03 -47.93 7.78
N VAL A 812 -26.78 -48.86 6.87
CA VAL A 812 -25.94 -48.65 5.69
C VAL A 812 -26.48 -49.38 4.46
N GLY A 813 -26.33 -48.78 3.28
CA GLY A 813 -26.57 -49.46 2.00
C GLY A 813 -25.56 -50.57 1.74
N ASN A 814 -24.32 -50.21 1.38
CA ASN A 814 -23.23 -51.17 1.15
C ASN A 814 -22.12 -51.08 2.21
N TYR A 815 -21.71 -52.24 2.72
CA TYR A 815 -20.73 -52.39 3.79
C TYR A 815 -19.55 -53.26 3.34
N VAL A 816 -18.32 -52.76 3.56
CA VAL A 816 -17.07 -53.45 3.24
C VAL A 816 -16.18 -53.46 4.48
N GLY A 817 -16.11 -54.62 5.14
CA GLY A 817 -15.20 -54.86 6.26
C GLY A 817 -13.78 -55.16 5.76
N ASN A 818 -12.81 -54.33 6.16
CA ASN A 818 -11.39 -54.50 5.82
C ASN A 818 -10.57 -54.86 7.07
N GLY A 819 -11.07 -55.81 7.87
CA GLY A 819 -10.46 -56.23 9.14
C GLY A 819 -10.82 -55.37 10.35
N GLY A 820 -11.69 -54.36 10.17
CA GLY A 820 -12.08 -53.44 11.24
C GLY A 820 -12.91 -54.07 12.36
N ARG A 821 -13.13 -53.29 13.43
CA ARG A 821 -13.84 -53.72 14.64
C ARG A 821 -15.03 -52.83 14.98
N ILE A 822 -16.22 -53.42 15.14
CA ILE A 822 -17.39 -52.73 15.71
C ILE A 822 -17.58 -53.19 17.16
N ASN A 823 -17.60 -52.25 18.10
CA ASN A 823 -17.97 -52.51 19.49
C ASN A 823 -19.45 -52.15 19.71
N LEU A 824 -20.25 -53.14 20.10
CA LEU A 824 -21.70 -53.06 20.35
C LEU A 824 -21.97 -53.25 21.85
N ASN A 825 -22.92 -52.50 22.42
CA ASN A 825 -23.49 -52.81 23.72
C ASN A 825 -24.71 -53.73 23.51
N THR A 826 -24.82 -54.80 24.31
CA THR A 826 -25.89 -55.79 24.18
C THR A 826 -26.35 -56.25 25.55
N TYR A 827 -27.67 -56.21 25.80
CA TYR A 827 -28.25 -56.89 26.95
C TYR A 827 -28.22 -58.40 26.69
N LEU A 828 -27.26 -59.11 27.28
CA LEU A 828 -27.15 -60.56 27.12
C LEU A 828 -28.27 -61.26 27.93
N GLY A 829 -29.37 -61.55 27.24
CA GLY A 829 -30.56 -62.23 27.76
C GLY A 829 -31.09 -63.28 26.78
N ALA A 830 -32.41 -63.36 26.66
CA ALA A 830 -33.10 -64.30 25.77
C ALA A 830 -33.23 -63.73 24.33
N ASP A 831 -33.97 -64.40 23.47
CA ASP A 831 -34.29 -63.93 22.11
C ASP A 831 -34.81 -62.49 22.06
N ASN A 832 -34.44 -61.77 21.01
CA ASN A 832 -34.84 -60.37 20.78
C ASN A 832 -34.41 -59.38 21.89
N SER A 833 -33.45 -59.73 22.76
CA SER A 833 -32.93 -58.80 23.75
C SER A 833 -32.41 -57.49 23.12
N PRO A 834 -32.49 -56.34 23.83
CA PRO A 834 -31.95 -55.07 23.34
C PRO A 834 -30.44 -55.13 23.02
N SER A 835 -30.05 -54.55 21.89
CA SER A 835 -28.66 -54.48 21.42
C SER A 835 -28.48 -53.29 20.49
N ASP A 836 -27.27 -52.71 20.48
CA ASP A 836 -26.82 -51.91 19.35
C ASP A 836 -26.69 -52.82 18.11
N ARG A 837 -26.89 -52.26 16.91
CA ARG A 837 -26.92 -53.04 15.66
C ARG A 837 -26.26 -52.33 14.48
N LEU A 838 -25.69 -53.12 13.59
CA LEU A 838 -25.46 -52.74 12.19
C LEU A 838 -26.65 -53.23 11.36
N MET A 839 -27.28 -52.35 10.57
CA MET A 839 -28.36 -52.71 9.65
C MET A 839 -27.91 -52.49 8.21
N ILE A 840 -27.99 -53.53 7.39
CA ILE A 840 -27.76 -53.47 5.94
C ILE A 840 -29.13 -53.37 5.26
N ASP A 841 -29.36 -52.31 4.49
CA ASP A 841 -30.65 -52.04 3.85
C ASP A 841 -30.50 -51.95 2.33
N GLY A 842 -31.14 -52.88 1.60
CA GLY A 842 -31.13 -52.98 0.14
C GLY A 842 -29.79 -53.31 -0.54
N GLY A 843 -28.65 -53.24 0.15
CA GLY A 843 -27.31 -53.48 -0.41
C GLY A 843 -26.63 -54.76 0.10
N THR A 844 -25.31 -54.71 0.27
CA THR A 844 -24.47 -55.89 0.56
C THR A 844 -23.51 -55.66 1.72
N ALA A 845 -23.26 -56.70 2.54
CA ALA A 845 -22.14 -56.73 3.48
C ALA A 845 -21.08 -57.75 3.04
N SER A 846 -19.84 -57.29 2.90
CA SER A 846 -18.73 -58.05 2.34
C SER A 846 -17.42 -57.82 3.12
N GLY A 847 -16.38 -58.58 2.78
CA GLY A 847 -15.07 -58.52 3.45
C GLY A 847 -15.08 -59.27 4.78
N SER A 848 -14.47 -58.68 5.82
CA SER A 848 -14.42 -59.22 7.18
C SER A 848 -14.38 -58.12 8.25
N THR A 849 -15.13 -58.32 9.33
CA THR A 849 -15.23 -57.44 10.49
C THR A 849 -15.30 -58.26 11.78
N THR A 850 -14.71 -57.74 12.86
CA THR A 850 -14.85 -58.30 14.21
C THR A 850 -15.90 -57.53 15.01
N LEU A 851 -16.75 -58.25 15.75
CA LEU A 851 -17.78 -57.72 16.63
C LEU A 851 -17.32 -57.90 18.08
N GLY A 852 -17.04 -56.80 18.77
CA GLY A 852 -16.85 -56.77 20.23
C GLY A 852 -18.19 -56.55 20.91
N ILE A 853 -18.57 -57.44 21.83
CA ILE A 853 -19.85 -57.35 22.56
C ILE A 853 -19.60 -56.95 24.02
N THR A 854 -20.08 -55.77 24.41
CA THR A 854 -20.10 -55.30 25.80
C THR A 854 -21.41 -55.74 26.45
N ASN A 855 -21.36 -56.59 27.48
CA ASN A 855 -22.57 -56.98 28.20
C ASN A 855 -23.17 -55.79 28.96
N ALA A 856 -24.34 -55.37 28.53
CA ALA A 856 -25.01 -54.14 28.95
C ALA A 856 -25.96 -54.36 30.15
N GLY A 857 -25.48 -55.12 31.15
CA GLY A 857 -26.26 -55.50 32.33
C GLY A 857 -27.14 -56.74 32.17
N GLY A 858 -26.95 -57.54 31.11
CA GLY A 858 -27.66 -58.79 30.89
C GLY A 858 -27.21 -59.91 31.84
N GLY A 859 -28.17 -60.60 32.47
CA GLY A 859 -27.91 -61.70 33.39
C GLY A 859 -27.58 -63.06 32.74
N GLY A 860 -27.73 -63.19 31.42
CA GLY A 860 -27.63 -64.44 30.68
C GLY A 860 -28.91 -65.28 30.72
N ALA A 861 -29.34 -65.78 29.57
CA ALA A 861 -30.51 -66.64 29.42
C ALA A 861 -30.39 -67.55 28.18
N PRO A 862 -31.19 -68.63 28.07
CA PRO A 862 -31.23 -69.45 26.86
C PRO A 862 -31.96 -68.72 25.73
N THR A 863 -31.39 -68.76 24.53
CA THR A 863 -32.07 -68.37 23.29
C THR A 863 -32.70 -69.59 22.64
N VAL A 864 -34.01 -69.60 22.47
CA VAL A 864 -34.82 -70.71 21.94
C VAL A 864 -35.39 -70.42 20.54
N GLY A 865 -35.26 -69.18 20.06
CA GLY A 865 -35.63 -68.73 18.72
C GLY A 865 -34.38 -68.40 17.87
N LYS A 866 -34.33 -67.18 17.32
CA LYS A 866 -33.20 -66.73 16.47
C LYS A 866 -32.00 -66.22 17.26
N GLY A 867 -32.15 -65.87 18.54
CA GLY A 867 -31.15 -65.20 19.37
C GLY A 867 -31.28 -63.68 19.43
N ILE A 868 -30.18 -63.01 19.79
CA ILE A 868 -30.10 -61.55 19.95
C ILE A 868 -29.52 -60.95 18.67
N GLN A 869 -30.31 -60.22 17.89
CA GLN A 869 -29.86 -59.66 16.61
C GLN A 869 -28.82 -58.55 16.81
N VAL A 870 -27.65 -58.71 16.19
CA VAL A 870 -26.52 -57.75 16.22
C VAL A 870 -26.16 -57.21 14.83
N VAL A 871 -26.42 -58.00 13.77
CA VAL A 871 -26.46 -57.48 12.40
C VAL A 871 -27.83 -57.82 11.81
N GLN A 872 -28.49 -56.84 11.22
CA GLN A 872 -29.75 -56.98 10.51
C GLN A 872 -29.53 -56.83 9.01
N ALA A 873 -30.11 -57.72 8.21
CA ALA A 873 -30.31 -57.50 6.78
C ALA A 873 -31.79 -57.22 6.50
N THR A 874 -32.08 -56.25 5.64
CA THR A 874 -33.44 -55.85 5.26
C THR A 874 -33.46 -55.21 3.86
N GLY A 875 -34.63 -54.93 3.31
CA GLY A 875 -34.77 -54.34 1.98
C GLY A 875 -34.32 -55.24 0.81
N GLY A 876 -34.04 -56.52 1.07
CA GLY A 876 -33.40 -57.44 0.11
C GLY A 876 -31.87 -57.53 0.24
N ALA A 877 -31.28 -56.94 1.28
CA ALA A 877 -29.84 -56.99 1.51
C ALA A 877 -29.29 -58.41 1.74
N THR A 878 -28.00 -58.59 1.43
CA THR A 878 -27.28 -59.87 1.60
C THR A 878 -25.99 -59.70 2.40
N THR A 879 -25.52 -60.76 3.07
CA THR A 879 -24.28 -60.73 3.88
C THR A 879 -23.37 -61.93 3.59
N ALA A 880 -22.10 -61.69 3.25
CA ALA A 880 -21.15 -62.78 3.00
C ALA A 880 -20.92 -63.62 4.26
N SER A 881 -20.76 -64.94 4.11
CA SER A 881 -20.63 -65.88 5.25
C SER A 881 -19.38 -65.69 6.12
N GLY A 882 -18.39 -64.90 5.67
CA GLY A 882 -17.23 -64.48 6.43
C GLY A 882 -17.25 -63.01 6.89
N ALA A 883 -18.34 -62.26 6.64
CA ALA A 883 -18.40 -60.82 6.87
C ALA A 883 -18.25 -60.43 8.36
N PHE A 884 -18.72 -61.27 9.28
CA PHE A 884 -18.72 -60.98 10.71
C PHE A 884 -18.21 -62.16 11.54
N SER A 885 -17.48 -61.83 12.61
CA SER A 885 -16.92 -62.78 13.59
C SER A 885 -16.90 -62.13 14.97
N LEU A 886 -16.77 -62.91 16.05
CA LEU A 886 -16.63 -62.36 17.40
C LEU A 886 -15.17 -61.97 17.69
N ALA A 887 -14.96 -60.81 18.29
CA ALA A 887 -13.63 -60.33 18.70
C ALA A 887 -13.06 -61.07 19.92
N ALA A 888 -13.91 -61.71 20.72
CA ALA A 888 -13.61 -62.52 21.89
C ALA A 888 -14.81 -63.42 22.22
N PRO A 889 -14.68 -64.47 23.06
CA PRO A 889 -15.82 -65.19 23.62
C PRO A 889 -16.80 -64.24 24.34
N VAL A 890 -18.11 -64.47 24.19
CA VAL A 890 -19.17 -63.62 24.74
C VAL A 890 -20.01 -64.45 25.71
N SER A 891 -20.17 -63.98 26.95
CA SER A 891 -20.85 -64.75 28.00
C SER A 891 -21.66 -63.85 28.94
N ALA A 892 -22.73 -64.39 29.51
CA ALA A 892 -23.42 -63.80 30.65
C ALA A 892 -24.02 -64.86 31.58
N GLY A 893 -23.95 -64.64 32.89
CA GLY A 893 -24.38 -65.62 33.89
C GLY A 893 -23.71 -66.98 33.65
N ALA A 894 -24.55 -67.99 33.42
CA ALA A 894 -24.16 -69.36 33.12
C ALA A 894 -24.04 -69.69 31.61
N TYR A 895 -24.26 -68.75 30.70
CA TYR A 895 -24.41 -69.00 29.26
C TYR A 895 -23.28 -68.38 28.42
N ASP A 896 -22.78 -69.15 27.45
CA ASP A 896 -21.87 -68.70 26.40
C ASP A 896 -22.61 -68.50 25.07
N TYR A 897 -22.45 -67.32 24.47
CA TYR A 897 -23.13 -66.89 23.25
C TYR A 897 -22.20 -67.01 22.03
N SER A 898 -22.62 -67.80 21.05
CA SER A 898 -21.99 -67.90 19.73
C SER A 898 -22.67 -66.98 18.72
N LEU A 899 -21.92 -66.44 17.75
CA LEU A 899 -22.46 -65.63 16.66
C LEU A 899 -22.87 -66.54 15.49
N VAL A 900 -24.13 -66.48 15.08
CA VAL A 900 -24.72 -67.35 14.03
C VAL A 900 -25.39 -66.49 12.96
N ARG A 901 -25.06 -66.74 11.69
CA ARG A 901 -25.76 -66.22 10.51
C ARG A 901 -26.98 -67.08 10.22
N ASN A 902 -28.12 -66.44 9.94
CA ASN A 902 -29.39 -67.13 9.67
C ASN A 902 -29.75 -67.06 8.17
N VAL A 903 -30.87 -67.68 7.78
CA VAL A 903 -31.37 -67.76 6.38
C VAL A 903 -31.99 -66.46 5.88
N ASP A 904 -32.19 -65.47 6.75
CA ASP A 904 -32.66 -64.12 6.46
C ASP A 904 -31.51 -63.10 6.37
N GLU A 905 -30.31 -63.60 6.04
CA GLU A 905 -29.06 -62.83 5.89
C GLU A 905 -28.58 -62.09 7.17
N SER A 906 -29.33 -62.17 8.27
CA SER A 906 -29.04 -61.50 9.55
C SER A 906 -28.16 -62.36 10.47
N TRP A 907 -27.52 -61.70 11.45
CA TRP A 907 -26.60 -62.34 12.40
C TRP A 907 -27.04 -62.10 13.85
N TYR A 908 -27.01 -63.17 14.62
CA TYR A 908 -27.56 -63.26 15.97
C TYR A 908 -26.55 -63.86 16.96
N LEU A 909 -26.58 -63.40 18.21
CA LEU A 909 -25.94 -64.08 19.33
C LEU A 909 -26.90 -65.14 19.89
N THR A 910 -26.47 -66.40 19.92
CA THR A 910 -27.26 -67.55 20.39
C THR A 910 -26.53 -68.30 21.51
N SER A 911 -27.22 -68.60 22.60
CA SER A 911 -26.73 -69.44 23.72
C SER A 911 -27.14 -70.92 23.60
N ALA A 912 -27.56 -71.37 22.42
CA ALA A 912 -27.68 -72.79 22.08
C ALA A 912 -26.32 -73.38 21.70
N LEU A 913 -26.08 -74.65 22.01
CA LEU A 913 -24.81 -75.32 21.67
C LEU A 913 -24.70 -75.54 20.16
N VAL A 914 -23.80 -74.80 19.50
CA VAL A 914 -23.46 -75.02 18.08
C VAL A 914 -22.68 -76.33 17.96
N PRO A 915 -23.14 -77.32 17.17
CA PRO A 915 -22.40 -78.56 16.99
C PRO A 915 -21.04 -78.31 16.33
N PRO A 916 -19.95 -78.99 16.74
CA PRO A 916 -18.67 -78.87 16.08
C PRO A 916 -18.77 -79.33 14.61
N PRO A 917 -18.01 -78.72 13.67
CA PRO A 917 -18.06 -79.11 12.27
C PRO A 917 -17.66 -80.59 12.10
N PRO A 918 -18.34 -81.34 11.22
CA PRO A 918 -18.07 -82.75 11.04
C PRO A 918 -16.63 -82.98 10.54
N PRO A 919 -15.92 -84.01 11.03
CA PRO A 919 -14.56 -84.29 10.58
C PRO A 919 -14.52 -84.65 9.09
N PRO A 920 -13.42 -84.34 8.37
CA PRO A 920 -13.31 -84.62 6.95
C PRO A 920 -13.44 -86.13 6.65
N PRO A 921 -14.09 -86.53 5.54
CA PRO A 921 -14.35 -87.94 5.25
C PRO A 921 -13.07 -88.80 5.15
N PRO A 922 -13.03 -90.00 5.76
CA PRO A 922 -11.98 -90.98 5.50
C PRO A 922 -11.94 -91.40 4.02
N ALA A 923 -10.74 -91.74 3.53
CA ALA A 923 -10.57 -92.28 2.17
C ALA A 923 -11.31 -93.64 2.01
N PRO A 924 -11.90 -93.93 0.83
CA PRO A 924 -12.85 -95.03 0.67
C PRO A 924 -12.19 -96.42 0.58
N PRO A 925 -12.61 -97.41 1.41
CA PRO A 925 -12.24 -98.82 1.25
C PRO A 925 -13.16 -99.57 0.25
N SER A 926 -12.74 -100.77 -0.15
CA SER A 926 -13.38 -101.59 -1.21
C SER A 926 -14.62 -102.40 -0.76
N PRO A 927 -15.63 -102.60 -1.63
CA PRO A 927 -16.88 -103.35 -1.37
C PRO A 927 -16.81 -104.85 -1.79
N PRO A 928 -17.85 -105.69 -1.56
CA PRO A 928 -18.93 -105.64 -0.56
C PRO A 928 -19.20 -107.00 0.17
N GLY A 929 -20.17 -107.02 1.09
CA GLY A 929 -20.79 -108.25 1.63
C GLY A 929 -22.21 -108.03 2.20
N PRO A 930 -23.28 -108.70 1.68
CA PRO A 930 -24.68 -108.51 2.12
C PRO A 930 -25.29 -109.77 2.80
N PRO A 931 -26.53 -109.75 3.34
CA PRO A 931 -27.35 -108.71 4.00
C PRO A 931 -27.87 -109.24 5.38
N ALA A 932 -29.04 -108.98 6.02
CA ALA A 932 -30.23 -108.13 5.78
C ALA A 932 -30.79 -107.47 7.12
N PRO A 933 -31.96 -107.77 7.75
CA PRO A 933 -32.71 -106.72 8.49
C PRO A 933 -33.11 -107.02 9.96
N PRO A 934 -33.57 -105.99 10.70
CA PRO A 934 -34.97 -106.00 11.18
C PRO A 934 -35.72 -104.65 11.02
N ALA A 935 -36.96 -104.59 11.53
CA ALA A 935 -37.98 -103.57 11.24
C ALA A 935 -37.95 -102.32 12.19
N PRO A 936 -38.71 -101.23 11.92
CA PRO A 936 -38.40 -99.89 12.42
C PRO A 936 -39.04 -99.50 13.78
N PRO A 937 -38.37 -98.66 14.58
CA PRO A 937 -39.00 -97.88 15.67
C PRO A 937 -39.78 -96.65 15.15
N ALA A 938 -40.66 -96.10 15.99
CA ALA A 938 -41.44 -94.90 15.71
C ALA A 938 -40.59 -93.60 15.77
N PRO A 939 -41.06 -92.46 15.19
CA PRO A 939 -40.35 -91.20 15.26
C PRO A 939 -40.12 -90.73 16.71
N ALA A 940 -38.88 -90.44 17.06
CA ALA A 940 -38.55 -89.79 18.32
C ALA A 940 -39.03 -88.33 18.31
N PRO A 941 -39.47 -87.77 19.45
CA PRO A 941 -39.68 -86.33 19.59
C PRO A 941 -38.41 -85.56 19.22
N ALA A 942 -38.55 -84.39 18.61
CA ALA A 942 -37.41 -83.53 18.29
C ALA A 942 -36.63 -83.19 19.58
N PRO A 943 -35.29 -83.35 19.60
CA PRO A 943 -34.51 -83.09 20.79
C PRO A 943 -34.60 -81.60 21.17
N ALA A 944 -34.84 -81.34 22.45
CA ALA A 944 -34.74 -79.98 22.99
C ALA A 944 -33.30 -79.47 22.81
N SER A 945 -33.16 -78.21 22.40
CA SER A 945 -31.85 -77.57 22.21
C SER A 945 -31.08 -77.54 23.53
N LEU A 946 -29.94 -78.24 23.61
CA LEU A 946 -29.06 -78.14 24.78
C LEU A 946 -28.46 -76.73 24.88
N PRO A 947 -28.61 -76.03 26.02
CA PRO A 947 -27.97 -74.73 26.21
C PRO A 947 -26.44 -74.87 26.28
N ASN A 948 -25.75 -73.87 25.75
CA ASN A 948 -24.31 -73.74 25.82
C ASN A 948 -23.90 -73.15 27.17
N TYR A 949 -23.76 -74.01 28.18
CA TYR A 949 -23.34 -73.59 29.51
C TYR A 949 -21.83 -73.34 29.59
N ARG A 950 -21.44 -72.26 30.29
CA ARG A 950 -20.04 -71.92 30.58
C ARG A 950 -19.34 -73.05 31.31
N GLN A 951 -18.06 -73.29 31.01
CA GLN A 951 -17.29 -74.40 31.59
C GLN A 951 -17.30 -74.43 33.12
N GLU A 952 -17.30 -73.28 33.79
CA GLU A 952 -17.32 -73.20 35.26
C GLU A 952 -18.69 -73.53 35.86
N THR A 953 -19.77 -73.55 35.07
CA THR A 953 -21.15 -73.78 35.55
C THR A 953 -21.30 -75.18 36.15
N SER A 954 -20.76 -76.20 35.49
CA SER A 954 -20.71 -77.57 35.99
C SER A 954 -19.90 -77.70 37.27
N LEU A 955 -18.84 -76.87 37.42
CA LEU A 955 -18.02 -76.84 38.62
C LEU A 955 -18.74 -76.13 39.78
N TYR A 956 -19.36 -74.97 39.53
CA TYR A 956 -20.14 -74.23 40.53
C TYR A 956 -21.39 -74.97 40.99
N ALA A 957 -22.03 -75.76 40.13
CA ALA A 957 -23.12 -76.65 40.53
C ALA A 957 -22.64 -77.83 41.40
N ALA A 958 -21.40 -78.27 41.21
CA ALA A 958 -20.79 -79.36 41.98
C ALA A 958 -20.13 -78.89 43.29
N VAL A 959 -19.70 -77.63 43.42
CA VAL A 959 -19.03 -77.12 44.64
C VAL A 959 -19.89 -77.25 45.90
N PRO A 960 -21.21 -76.91 45.92
CA PRO A 960 -22.04 -77.11 47.11
C PRO A 960 -22.18 -78.58 47.53
N SER A 961 -22.27 -79.52 46.58
CA SER A 961 -22.39 -80.94 46.87
C SER A 961 -21.06 -81.59 47.24
N LEU A 962 -19.93 -81.15 46.65
CA LEU A 962 -18.58 -81.51 47.11
C LEU A 962 -18.30 -80.95 48.50
N ALA A 963 -18.70 -79.70 48.79
CA ALA A 963 -18.55 -79.10 50.12
C ALA A 963 -19.39 -79.85 51.16
N ALA A 964 -20.63 -80.25 50.83
CA ALA A 964 -21.45 -81.10 51.68
C ALA A 964 -20.78 -82.47 51.93
N LEU A 965 -20.28 -83.15 50.90
CA LEU A 965 -19.53 -84.40 51.04
C LEU A 965 -18.27 -84.24 51.90
N HIS A 966 -17.51 -83.15 51.69
CA HIS A 966 -16.26 -82.91 52.41
C HIS A 966 -16.53 -82.56 53.87
N SER A 967 -17.53 -81.72 54.18
CA SER A 967 -17.93 -81.45 55.56
C SER A 967 -18.47 -82.68 56.28
N ALA A 968 -19.18 -83.58 55.57
CA ALA A 968 -19.59 -84.86 56.13
C ALA A 968 -18.39 -85.78 56.41
N ALA A 969 -17.34 -85.72 55.59
CA ALA A 969 -16.11 -86.48 55.78
C ALA A 969 -15.14 -85.90 56.83
N THR A 970 -15.38 -84.68 57.34
CA THR A 970 -14.55 -84.02 58.38
C THR A 970 -15.29 -83.76 59.70
N MET A 971 -16.48 -84.35 59.91
CA MET A 971 -17.18 -84.33 61.20
C MET A 971 -17.07 -85.66 61.99
N ASP A 972 -16.37 -86.65 61.45
CA ASP A 972 -16.19 -87.98 62.07
C ASP A 972 -14.69 -88.23 62.34
N SER A 973 -14.11 -87.39 63.22
CA SER A 973 -12.71 -87.45 63.68
C SER A 973 -12.53 -86.81 65.07
#